data_AF-A0A8X6TQ81-F1
#
_entry.id   AF-A0A8X6TQ81-F1
#
_cell.length_a   1.000
_cell.length_b   1.000
_cell.length_c   1.000
_cell.angle_alpha   90.00
_cell.angle_beta   90.00
_cell.angle_gamma   90.00
#
_symmetry.space_group_name_H-M   'P 1'
#
loop_
_entity.id
_entity.type
_entity.pdbx_description
1 polymer ?
#
loop_
_entity_poly.entity_id
_entity_poly.type
_entity_poly.pdbx_seq_one_letter_code
_entity_poly.pdbx_strand_id
1 'polypeptide(L)'
;MTYSHLPAAIKHEKGTLDWFNAQVANAEAQLKKESKWTVRSLIDLINVMNNDVYKGHMYYNEEFESITGVSYSVVVYKQLEKMVGDIMGCKIRDSCSTIDVEQNEDPDSEYMVTATAMFELYMALQEFIKFKERLPSDERKNLTLVNYHLWFKDAVHHWFVVAKTKSQIRLKKAVELDKVAFLDNYVKHSTSAVDAATCFVQIKEFWRQLSWPDPAGAFTFVMKVIEIICEGTIYYAKLCQQKLQKITDADPQNDITEKLCITVNNMEYVLQTLRPLEDDLGVEQIIKTLNLNQGGCTANQCRESIYDLINKSEDDVVGKIFSIICGMVEKLRPDMKKFVFHLAWAPEKLDAENAIRPLLENLDTTLRTLYNNLLQANFDRLLDMMWTVLMHELMETTQTNIGKEKLAFFDRLYSSLAILVDFFHGSGKGLPLDCIQNAPYQDLFHMLKLQKSETLHLIELYTLQRLEEQQKLVKPTYGILTIKAAYNPSAESLYIDILNARELLPLDPTGFSDPFVIIELVPRHFFPNCVKQRTKVQKKTLFPLFDEAFEFRISSDLLHREGAGLCFSVMDHDMVTKNDFEGEAFLPLCNIPEASSEENKDMKLIELCLMHPNDKNEIILALAARTWDKDAQEFVKNLKHRRRCKTCHTPQCSCLPFKF
;
A
#
# COMPACT_ATOMS: atom_id res chain seq x y z
N MET A 1 -25.09 -7.12 -69.66
CA MET A 1 -26.31 -6.34 -69.37
C MET A 1 -25.98 -4.86 -69.59
N THR A 2 -25.69 -4.44 -70.83
CA THR A 2 -26.60 -3.83 -71.82
C THR A 2 -27.19 -2.48 -71.40
N TYR A 3 -26.42 -1.40 -71.62
CA TYR A 3 -26.72 -0.03 -72.11
C TYR A 3 -28.09 0.69 -71.86
N SER A 4 -29.12 0.10 -71.25
CA SER A 4 -30.46 0.71 -71.07
C SER A 4 -30.62 1.57 -69.81
N HIS A 5 -29.72 1.45 -68.84
CA HIS A 5 -29.84 2.09 -67.51
C HIS A 5 -29.06 3.42 -67.39
N LEU A 6 -28.08 3.65 -68.28
CA LEU A 6 -27.19 4.83 -68.27
C LEU A 6 -27.92 6.19 -68.39
N PRO A 7 -28.97 6.36 -69.22
CA PRO A 7 -29.63 7.66 -69.39
C PRO A 7 -30.41 8.12 -68.16
N ALA A 8 -30.93 7.18 -67.35
CA ALA A 8 -31.70 7.48 -66.14
C ALA A 8 -30.77 7.94 -65.01
N ALA A 9 -29.63 7.26 -64.82
CA ALA A 9 -28.61 7.65 -63.86
C ALA A 9 -28.06 9.06 -64.14
N ILE A 10 -27.67 9.36 -65.39
CA ILE A 10 -27.12 10.67 -65.79
C ILE A 10 -28.11 11.82 -65.55
N LYS A 11 -29.42 11.60 -65.82
CA LYS A 11 -30.44 12.63 -65.55
C LYS A 11 -30.62 12.89 -64.06
N HIS A 12 -30.55 11.85 -63.23
CA HIS A 12 -30.63 12.00 -61.78
C HIS A 12 -29.38 12.67 -61.21
N GLU A 13 -28.18 12.30 -61.67
CA GLU A 13 -26.94 12.99 -61.30
C GLU A 13 -27.03 14.50 -61.56
N LYS A 14 -27.57 14.89 -62.71
CA LYS A 14 -27.79 16.30 -63.05
C LYS A 14 -28.86 16.97 -62.17
N GLY A 15 -29.98 16.29 -61.90
CA GLY A 15 -31.02 16.81 -61.02
C GLY A 15 -30.54 17.01 -59.58
N THR A 16 -29.77 16.05 -59.05
CA THR A 16 -29.12 16.14 -57.74
C THR A 16 -28.10 17.28 -57.68
N LEU A 17 -27.32 17.47 -58.75
CA LEU A 17 -26.39 18.60 -58.88
C LEU A 17 -27.12 19.96 -58.83
N ASP A 18 -28.18 20.11 -59.63
CA ASP A 18 -28.97 21.35 -59.70
C ASP A 18 -29.64 21.66 -58.36
N TRP A 19 -30.20 20.64 -57.70
CA TRP A 19 -30.80 20.77 -56.37
C TRP A 19 -29.78 21.19 -55.31
N PHE A 20 -28.61 20.54 -55.28
CA PHE A 20 -27.56 20.87 -54.30
C PHE A 20 -27.06 22.30 -54.50
N ASN A 21 -26.82 22.72 -55.76
CA ASN A 21 -26.40 24.09 -56.06
C ASN A 21 -27.44 25.13 -55.60
N ALA A 22 -28.73 24.82 -55.70
CA ALA A 22 -29.79 25.67 -55.18
C ALA A 22 -29.76 25.76 -53.64
N GLN A 23 -29.47 24.66 -52.94
CA GLN A 23 -29.33 24.69 -51.47
C GLN A 23 -28.11 25.50 -51.02
N VAL A 24 -26.97 25.35 -51.70
CA VAL A 24 -25.77 26.15 -51.43
C VAL A 24 -26.04 27.63 -51.68
N ALA A 25 -26.66 27.99 -52.80
CA ALA A 25 -27.00 29.38 -53.10
C ALA A 25 -27.99 29.97 -52.07
N ASN A 26 -28.93 29.16 -51.57
CA ASN A 26 -29.86 29.59 -50.51
C ASN A 26 -29.11 29.81 -49.18
N ALA A 27 -28.20 28.91 -48.80
CA ALA A 27 -27.36 29.08 -47.62
C ALA A 27 -26.46 30.33 -47.73
N GLU A 28 -25.91 30.61 -48.91
CA GLU A 28 -25.11 31.82 -49.17
C GLU A 28 -25.95 33.10 -49.12
N ALA A 29 -27.20 33.07 -49.61
CA ALA A 29 -28.12 34.21 -49.53
C ALA A 29 -28.52 34.56 -48.07
N GLN A 30 -28.43 33.59 -47.16
CA GLN A 30 -28.70 33.78 -45.73
C GLN A 30 -27.49 34.37 -44.97
N LEU A 31 -26.29 34.35 -45.54
CA LEU A 31 -25.08 34.98 -44.99
C LEU A 31 -25.17 36.52 -45.12
N LYS A 32 -25.97 37.19 -44.28
CA LYS A 32 -26.04 38.66 -44.25
C LYS A 32 -24.97 39.23 -43.31
N LYS A 33 -24.12 40.12 -43.86
CA LYS A 33 -23.04 40.96 -43.28
C LYS A 33 -21.59 40.44 -43.26
N GLU A 34 -21.28 39.16 -43.11
CA GLU A 34 -19.89 38.74 -42.81
C GLU A 34 -19.10 38.08 -43.96
N SER A 35 -19.71 37.85 -45.13
CA SER A 35 -19.03 37.27 -46.32
C SER A 35 -18.26 35.94 -46.09
N LYS A 36 -18.41 35.30 -44.92
CA LYS A 36 -17.79 34.02 -44.55
C LYS A 36 -18.87 33.05 -44.06
N TRP A 37 -18.70 31.76 -44.35
CA TRP A 37 -19.58 30.71 -43.84
C TRP A 37 -19.40 30.55 -42.32
N THR A 38 -20.51 30.56 -41.59
CA THR A 38 -20.50 30.21 -40.16
C THR A 38 -20.63 28.71 -39.97
N VAL A 39 -20.18 28.19 -38.82
CA VAL A 39 -20.35 26.78 -38.46
C VAL A 39 -21.83 26.38 -38.48
N ARG A 40 -22.73 27.28 -38.07
CA ARG A 40 -24.17 27.01 -38.06
C ARG A 40 -24.74 26.83 -39.46
N SER A 41 -24.33 27.69 -40.40
CA SER A 41 -24.71 27.58 -41.82
C SER A 41 -24.28 26.24 -42.43
N LEU A 42 -23.11 25.73 -42.03
CA LEU A 42 -22.60 24.43 -42.45
C LEU A 42 -23.43 23.27 -41.87
N ILE A 43 -23.82 23.36 -40.59
CA ILE A 43 -24.70 22.36 -39.94
C ILE A 43 -26.04 22.28 -40.66
N ASP A 44 -26.65 23.43 -40.93
CA ASP A 44 -27.96 23.50 -41.57
C ASP A 44 -27.92 22.88 -42.99
N LEU A 45 -26.85 23.14 -43.75
CA LEU A 45 -26.66 22.54 -45.08
C LEU A 45 -26.57 21.01 -45.01
N ILE A 46 -25.74 20.45 -44.11
CA ILE A 46 -25.62 18.99 -43.97
C ILE A 46 -26.92 18.36 -43.50
N ASN A 47 -27.66 19.00 -42.60
CA ASN A 47 -28.94 18.47 -42.12
C ASN A 47 -29.99 18.42 -43.23
N VAL A 48 -30.01 19.41 -44.13
CA VAL A 48 -30.86 19.37 -45.34
C VAL A 48 -30.50 18.17 -46.21
N MET A 49 -29.20 17.90 -46.37
CA MET A 49 -28.72 16.75 -47.15
C MET A 49 -29.04 15.41 -46.48
N ASN A 50 -28.86 15.28 -45.16
CA ASN A 50 -29.25 14.10 -44.40
C ASN A 50 -30.73 13.77 -44.57
N ASN A 51 -31.58 14.79 -44.49
CA ASN A 51 -33.02 14.64 -44.67
C ASN A 51 -33.38 14.21 -46.11
N ASP A 52 -32.71 14.77 -47.11
CA ASP A 52 -32.93 14.41 -48.52
C ASP A 52 -32.51 12.97 -48.81
N VAL A 53 -31.32 12.55 -48.38
CA VAL A 53 -30.83 11.16 -48.54
C VAL A 53 -31.75 10.18 -47.80
N TYR A 54 -32.19 10.53 -46.59
CA TYR A 54 -33.12 9.72 -45.81
C TYR A 54 -34.47 9.54 -46.53
N LYS A 55 -35.11 10.64 -46.93
CA LYS A 55 -36.40 10.61 -47.66
C LYS A 55 -36.25 9.88 -49.00
N GLY A 56 -35.16 10.14 -49.69
CA GLY A 56 -34.79 9.50 -50.95
C GLY A 56 -34.75 7.99 -50.84
N HIS A 57 -34.14 7.49 -49.77
CA HIS A 57 -34.08 6.08 -49.50
C HIS A 57 -35.43 5.48 -49.08
N MET A 58 -36.15 6.13 -48.18
CA MET A 58 -37.40 5.60 -47.61
C MET A 58 -38.56 5.57 -48.59
N TYR A 59 -38.67 6.57 -49.48
CA TYR A 59 -39.86 6.75 -50.31
C TYR A 59 -39.61 6.51 -51.80
N TYR A 60 -38.40 6.81 -52.31
CA TYR A 60 -38.17 6.80 -53.76
C TYR A 60 -37.33 5.62 -54.23
N ASN A 61 -36.49 5.01 -53.38
CA ASN A 61 -35.56 3.98 -53.84
C ASN A 61 -36.25 2.73 -54.40
N GLU A 62 -37.24 2.17 -53.69
CA GLU A 62 -37.91 0.93 -54.12
C GLU A 62 -38.70 1.12 -55.41
N GLU A 63 -39.50 2.19 -55.50
CA GLU A 63 -40.26 2.51 -56.72
C GLU A 63 -39.32 2.75 -57.91
N PHE A 64 -38.26 3.53 -57.70
CA PHE A 64 -37.34 3.89 -58.77
C PHE A 64 -36.50 2.70 -59.26
N GLU A 65 -36.04 1.85 -58.35
CA GLU A 65 -35.27 0.65 -58.66
C GLU A 65 -36.14 -0.36 -59.42
N SER A 66 -37.42 -0.49 -59.06
CA SER A 66 -38.37 -1.35 -59.77
C SER A 66 -38.63 -0.92 -61.22
N ILE A 67 -38.63 0.39 -61.50
CA ILE A 67 -38.93 0.96 -62.82
C ILE A 67 -37.67 1.03 -63.69
N THR A 68 -36.55 1.45 -63.11
CA THR A 68 -35.34 1.82 -63.87
C THR A 68 -34.21 0.82 -63.73
N GLY A 69 -34.27 -0.12 -62.79
CA GLY A 69 -33.17 -1.05 -62.48
C GLY A 69 -31.94 -0.39 -61.85
N VAL A 70 -32.03 0.89 -61.45
CA VAL A 70 -30.95 1.66 -60.83
C VAL A 70 -31.37 2.04 -59.41
N SER A 71 -30.50 1.87 -58.43
CA SER A 71 -30.77 2.34 -57.06
C SER A 71 -30.68 3.87 -57.00
N TYR A 72 -31.81 4.50 -56.66
CA TYR A 72 -31.88 5.95 -56.44
C TYR A 72 -30.92 6.40 -55.32
N SER A 73 -30.93 5.68 -54.20
CA SER A 73 -30.08 6.01 -53.04
C SER A 73 -28.60 5.97 -53.37
N VAL A 74 -28.15 5.01 -54.18
CA VAL A 74 -26.75 4.90 -54.60
C VAL A 74 -26.33 6.12 -55.44
N VAL A 75 -27.13 6.49 -56.45
CA VAL A 75 -26.82 7.60 -57.36
C VAL A 75 -26.81 8.93 -56.62
N VAL A 76 -27.87 9.21 -55.85
CA VAL A 76 -28.00 10.47 -55.11
C VAL A 76 -26.91 10.60 -54.07
N TYR A 77 -26.66 9.55 -53.27
CA TYR A 77 -25.65 9.61 -52.22
C TYR A 77 -24.24 9.81 -52.80
N LYS A 78 -23.83 9.07 -53.84
CA LYS A 78 -22.50 9.23 -54.45
C LYS A 78 -22.29 10.62 -55.03
N GLN A 79 -23.33 11.21 -55.62
CA GLN A 79 -23.24 12.56 -56.15
C GLN A 79 -23.14 13.60 -55.03
N LEU A 80 -24.00 13.51 -54.02
CA LEU A 80 -24.00 14.45 -52.88
C LEU A 80 -22.71 14.36 -52.06
N GLU A 81 -22.21 13.15 -51.83
CA GLU A 81 -20.99 12.87 -51.08
C GLU A 81 -19.77 13.54 -51.72
N LYS A 82 -19.63 13.44 -53.04
CA LYS A 82 -18.59 14.15 -53.80
C LYS A 82 -18.71 15.67 -53.65
N MET A 83 -19.92 16.21 -53.79
CA MET A 83 -20.15 17.66 -53.72
C MET A 83 -19.90 18.24 -52.32
N VAL A 84 -20.25 17.49 -51.27
CA VAL A 84 -19.87 17.82 -49.89
C VAL A 84 -18.35 17.83 -49.77
N GLY A 85 -17.65 16.84 -50.31
CA GLY A 85 -16.18 16.81 -50.33
C GLY A 85 -15.58 18.11 -50.90
N ASP A 86 -16.07 18.55 -52.05
CA ASP A 86 -15.53 19.69 -52.79
C ASP A 86 -15.74 21.05 -52.08
N ILE A 87 -16.88 21.24 -51.42
CA ILE A 87 -17.25 22.53 -50.81
C ILE A 87 -16.90 22.58 -49.32
N MET A 88 -17.18 21.48 -48.61
CA MET A 88 -17.18 21.46 -47.15
C MET A 88 -15.77 21.38 -46.57
N GLY A 89 -14.86 20.65 -47.24
CA GLY A 89 -13.53 20.38 -46.72
C GLY A 89 -12.67 21.64 -46.48
N CYS A 90 -12.69 22.59 -47.42
CA CYS A 90 -11.99 23.87 -47.26
C CYS A 90 -12.69 24.77 -46.22
N LYS A 91 -14.02 24.88 -46.30
CA LYS A 91 -14.81 25.74 -45.39
C LYS A 91 -14.69 25.32 -43.93
N ILE A 92 -14.73 24.02 -43.64
CA ILE A 92 -14.55 23.48 -42.28
C ILE A 92 -13.15 23.82 -41.77
N ARG A 93 -12.11 23.61 -42.59
CA ARG A 93 -10.72 23.91 -42.21
C ARG A 93 -10.51 25.39 -41.89
N ASP A 94 -11.06 26.27 -42.72
CA ASP A 94 -10.98 27.73 -42.54
C ASP A 94 -11.73 28.22 -41.29
N SER A 95 -12.77 27.50 -40.87
CA SER A 95 -13.51 27.77 -39.65
C SER A 95 -12.82 27.17 -38.42
N CYS A 96 -12.15 26.03 -38.54
CA CYS A 96 -11.33 25.44 -37.47
C CYS A 96 -10.08 26.28 -37.17
N SER A 97 -9.44 26.87 -38.19
CA SER A 97 -8.24 27.71 -37.99
C SER A 97 -8.52 29.07 -37.35
N THR A 98 -9.79 29.50 -37.29
CA THR A 98 -10.18 30.78 -36.66
C THR A 98 -10.60 30.66 -35.21
N ILE A 99 -10.54 29.47 -34.61
CA ILE A 99 -10.86 29.27 -33.20
C ILE A 99 -9.62 29.67 -32.39
N ASP A 100 -9.56 30.93 -31.96
CA ASP A 100 -8.51 31.39 -31.04
C ASP A 100 -8.74 30.80 -29.64
N VAL A 101 -7.68 30.28 -29.03
CA VAL A 101 -7.74 29.76 -27.65
C VAL A 101 -7.87 30.93 -26.69
N GLU A 102 -9.10 31.28 -26.33
CA GLU A 102 -9.34 32.18 -25.20
C GLU A 102 -9.09 31.41 -23.89
N GLN A 103 -8.31 32.00 -22.98
CA GLN A 103 -8.12 31.47 -21.62
C GLN A 103 -9.35 31.70 -20.73
N ASN A 104 -10.47 32.12 -21.29
CA ASN A 104 -11.65 32.50 -20.55
C ASN A 104 -12.53 31.27 -20.29
N GLU A 105 -12.66 30.87 -19.03
CA GLU A 105 -13.44 29.68 -18.61
C GLU A 105 -14.96 29.92 -18.59
N ASP A 106 -15.44 30.99 -19.23
CA ASP A 106 -16.86 31.30 -19.31
C ASP A 106 -17.57 30.29 -20.25
N PRO A 107 -18.54 29.50 -19.74
CA PRO A 107 -19.29 28.55 -20.57
C PRO A 107 -20.10 29.20 -21.69
N ASP A 108 -20.43 30.49 -21.56
CA ASP A 108 -21.17 31.26 -22.56
C ASP A 108 -20.26 32.07 -23.50
N SER A 109 -18.93 31.88 -23.40
CA SER A 109 -17.98 32.49 -24.33
C SER A 109 -18.21 32.06 -25.77
N GLU A 110 -17.97 32.97 -26.71
CA GLU A 110 -18.09 32.72 -28.15
C GLU A 110 -17.21 31.54 -28.59
N TYR A 111 -16.04 31.39 -27.97
CA TYR A 111 -15.16 30.24 -28.14
C TYR A 111 -15.83 28.90 -27.80
N MET A 112 -16.43 28.77 -26.60
CA MET A 112 -17.05 27.52 -26.14
C MET A 112 -18.27 27.16 -27.00
N VAL A 113 -19.06 28.17 -27.40
CA VAL A 113 -20.21 28.00 -28.29
C VAL A 113 -19.76 27.51 -29.67
N THR A 114 -18.74 28.13 -30.25
CA THR A 114 -18.20 27.77 -31.57
C THR A 114 -17.59 26.36 -31.57
N ALA A 115 -16.81 26.00 -30.54
CA ALA A 115 -16.25 24.67 -30.40
C ALA A 115 -17.34 23.59 -30.22
N THR A 116 -18.40 23.88 -29.46
CA THR A 116 -19.56 22.98 -29.33
C THR A 116 -20.28 22.81 -30.68
N ALA A 117 -20.52 23.90 -31.42
CA ALA A 117 -21.11 23.83 -32.75
C ALA A 117 -20.25 23.03 -33.75
N MET A 118 -18.92 23.11 -33.64
CA MET A 118 -18.02 22.28 -34.47
C MET A 118 -18.21 20.79 -34.21
N PHE A 119 -18.46 20.40 -32.96
CA PHE A 119 -18.78 19.01 -32.63
C PHE A 119 -20.14 18.59 -33.20
N GLU A 120 -21.15 19.47 -33.14
CA GLU A 120 -22.45 19.22 -33.79
C GLU A 120 -22.29 19.01 -35.30
N LEU A 121 -21.47 19.83 -35.97
CA LEU A 121 -21.15 19.68 -37.39
C LEU A 121 -20.47 18.35 -37.69
N TYR A 122 -19.51 17.94 -36.87
CA TYR A 122 -18.87 16.63 -36.97
C TYR A 122 -19.89 15.50 -36.89
N MET A 123 -20.81 15.57 -35.91
CA MET A 123 -21.84 14.55 -35.71
C MET A 123 -22.83 14.48 -36.88
N ALA A 124 -23.28 15.64 -37.39
CA ALA A 124 -24.16 15.71 -38.55
C ALA A 124 -23.49 15.13 -39.81
N LEU A 125 -22.20 15.40 -40.00
CA LEU A 125 -21.42 14.84 -41.11
C LEU A 125 -21.18 13.33 -40.93
N GLN A 126 -20.95 12.87 -39.70
CA GLN A 126 -20.85 11.44 -39.39
C GLN A 126 -22.16 10.70 -39.71
N GLU A 127 -23.32 11.29 -39.41
CA GLU A 127 -24.63 10.76 -39.80
C GLU A 127 -24.76 10.67 -41.33
N PHE A 128 -24.36 11.72 -42.05
CA PHE A 128 -24.33 11.72 -43.51
C PHE A 128 -23.44 10.61 -44.07
N ILE A 129 -22.27 10.40 -43.46
CA ILE A 129 -21.30 9.41 -43.94
C ILE A 129 -21.78 7.98 -43.65
N LYS A 130 -22.59 7.74 -42.62
CA LYS A 130 -23.14 6.40 -42.32
C LYS A 130 -24.00 5.84 -43.46
N PHE A 131 -24.59 6.67 -44.32
CA PHE A 131 -25.33 6.19 -45.50
C PHE A 131 -24.46 5.37 -46.47
N LYS A 132 -23.12 5.49 -46.43
CA LYS A 132 -22.20 4.63 -47.20
C LYS A 132 -22.36 3.14 -46.89
N GLU A 133 -22.78 2.78 -45.67
CA GLU A 133 -22.99 1.39 -45.25
C GLU A 133 -24.15 0.73 -46.01
N ARG A 134 -25.00 1.54 -46.65
CA ARG A 134 -26.13 1.08 -47.46
C ARG A 134 -25.74 0.89 -48.93
N LEU A 135 -24.54 1.30 -49.34
CA LEU A 135 -24.02 1.04 -50.69
C LEU A 135 -23.55 -0.42 -50.83
N PRO A 136 -23.70 -1.04 -52.01
CA PRO A 136 -23.03 -2.31 -52.34
C PRO A 136 -21.51 -2.24 -52.12
N SER A 137 -20.87 -3.36 -51.75
CA SER A 137 -19.43 -3.43 -51.45
C SER A 137 -18.53 -2.86 -52.56
N ASP A 138 -18.96 -3.00 -53.80
CA ASP A 138 -18.19 -2.66 -54.99
C ASP A 138 -18.18 -1.15 -55.25
N GLU A 139 -19.22 -0.45 -54.79
CA GLU A 139 -19.44 0.99 -54.96
C GLU A 139 -18.78 1.84 -53.87
N ARG A 140 -18.27 1.21 -52.79
CA ARG A 140 -17.64 1.91 -51.65
C ARG A 140 -16.20 2.36 -51.89
N LYS A 141 -15.54 1.88 -52.95
CA LYS A 141 -14.08 2.01 -53.13
C LYS A 141 -13.60 3.40 -53.59
N ASN A 142 -14.51 4.28 -54.02
CA ASN A 142 -14.18 5.57 -54.65
C ASN A 142 -14.91 6.78 -54.02
N LEU A 143 -15.21 6.73 -52.71
CA LEU A 143 -15.82 7.86 -51.99
C LEU A 143 -14.74 8.90 -51.62
N THR A 144 -15.10 10.18 -51.64
CA THR A 144 -14.24 11.33 -51.30
C THR A 144 -14.12 11.61 -49.79
N LEU A 145 -15.15 11.32 -49.01
CA LEU A 145 -15.32 11.62 -47.58
C LEU A 145 -14.67 10.56 -46.67
N VAL A 146 -13.79 9.71 -47.18
CA VAL A 146 -13.12 8.66 -46.39
C VAL A 146 -12.31 9.26 -45.23
N ASN A 147 -11.67 10.42 -45.46
CA ASN A 147 -10.78 11.09 -44.50
C ASN A 147 -11.37 12.38 -43.91
N TYR A 148 -12.70 12.50 -43.83
CA TYR A 148 -13.37 13.71 -43.33
C TYR A 148 -12.94 14.09 -41.90
N HIS A 149 -12.61 13.10 -41.06
CA HIS A 149 -12.18 13.30 -39.68
C HIS A 149 -10.92 14.19 -39.60
N LEU A 150 -10.04 14.15 -40.61
CA LEU A 150 -8.85 15.00 -40.66
C LEU A 150 -9.17 16.49 -40.78
N TRP A 151 -10.36 16.86 -41.27
CA TRP A 151 -10.80 18.26 -41.34
C TRP A 151 -11.03 18.86 -39.95
N PHE A 152 -11.30 18.00 -38.96
CA PHE A 152 -11.57 18.37 -37.57
C PHE A 152 -10.39 18.10 -36.64
N LYS A 153 -9.22 17.72 -37.17
CA LYS A 153 -8.06 17.35 -36.36
C LYS A 153 -7.68 18.44 -35.34
N ASP A 154 -7.72 19.70 -35.76
CA ASP A 154 -7.42 20.84 -34.89
C ASP A 154 -8.60 21.17 -33.95
N ALA A 155 -9.84 20.90 -34.39
CA ALA A 155 -11.06 21.08 -33.58
C ALA A 155 -11.14 20.14 -32.37
N VAL A 156 -10.59 18.92 -32.48
CA VAL A 156 -10.68 17.88 -31.45
C VAL A 156 -10.08 18.34 -30.11
N HIS A 157 -8.97 19.08 -30.14
CA HIS A 157 -8.37 19.63 -28.93
C HIS A 157 -9.33 20.58 -28.19
N HIS A 158 -10.02 21.44 -28.93
CA HIS A 158 -11.00 22.37 -28.37
C HIS A 158 -12.20 21.64 -27.75
N TRP A 159 -12.63 20.52 -28.32
CA TRP A 159 -13.69 19.69 -27.73
C TRP A 159 -13.29 19.11 -26.36
N PHE A 160 -12.03 18.72 -26.19
CA PHE A 160 -11.52 18.28 -24.89
C PHE A 160 -11.46 19.41 -23.87
N VAL A 161 -11.09 20.63 -24.28
CA VAL A 161 -11.15 21.83 -23.42
C VAL A 161 -12.59 22.08 -22.98
N VAL A 162 -13.56 22.08 -23.90
CA VAL A 162 -14.98 22.26 -23.60
C VAL A 162 -15.47 21.17 -22.63
N ALA A 163 -15.14 19.90 -22.88
CA ALA A 163 -15.52 18.78 -22.02
C ALA A 163 -14.97 18.94 -20.61
N LYS A 164 -13.67 19.30 -20.47
CA LYS A 164 -13.02 19.56 -19.19
C LYS A 164 -13.71 20.70 -18.44
N THR A 165 -13.86 21.87 -19.06
CA THR A 165 -14.46 23.05 -18.41
C THR A 165 -15.90 22.79 -17.99
N LYS A 166 -16.74 22.22 -18.88
CA LYS A 166 -18.14 21.87 -18.55
C LYS A 166 -18.22 20.85 -17.41
N SER A 167 -17.35 19.85 -17.39
CA SER A 167 -17.31 18.86 -16.32
C SER A 167 -16.94 19.48 -14.97
N GLN A 168 -15.93 20.34 -14.91
CA GLN A 168 -15.50 21.00 -13.69
C GLN A 168 -16.58 21.92 -13.12
N ILE A 169 -17.28 22.70 -13.97
CA ILE A 169 -18.41 23.53 -13.54
C ILE A 169 -19.53 22.67 -12.97
N ARG A 170 -19.84 21.54 -13.62
CA ARG A 170 -20.89 20.62 -13.15
C ARG A 170 -20.54 19.98 -11.81
N LEU A 171 -19.31 19.50 -11.65
CA LEU A 171 -18.80 18.94 -10.38
C LEU A 171 -18.86 19.98 -9.26
N LYS A 172 -18.42 21.21 -9.52
CA LYS A 172 -18.47 22.31 -8.56
C LYS A 172 -19.89 22.60 -8.11
N LYS A 173 -20.83 22.79 -9.05
CA LYS A 173 -22.25 23.04 -8.75
C LYS A 173 -22.89 21.88 -7.99
N ALA A 174 -22.60 20.63 -8.35
CA ALA A 174 -23.11 19.44 -7.67
C ALA A 174 -22.69 19.43 -6.20
N VAL A 175 -21.41 19.69 -5.91
CA VAL A 175 -20.92 19.77 -4.53
C VAL A 175 -21.49 21.00 -3.81
N GLU A 176 -21.63 22.15 -4.46
CA GLU A 176 -22.19 23.36 -3.84
C GLU A 176 -23.64 23.16 -3.37
N LEU A 177 -24.48 22.55 -4.20
CA LEU A 177 -25.90 22.29 -3.92
C LEU A 177 -26.13 21.13 -2.94
N ASP A 178 -25.12 20.28 -2.73
CA ASP A 178 -25.22 19.12 -1.87
C ASP A 178 -25.56 19.48 -0.41
N LYS A 179 -26.45 18.74 0.23
CA LYS A 179 -26.70 18.92 1.67
C LYS A 179 -25.78 18.07 2.54
N VAL A 180 -25.08 17.09 1.96
CA VAL A 180 -24.26 16.10 2.68
C VAL A 180 -25.11 15.41 3.75
N ALA A 181 -26.21 14.81 3.30
CA ALA A 181 -27.16 14.07 4.13
C ALA A 181 -27.52 12.76 3.43
N PHE A 182 -27.81 11.72 4.21
CA PHE A 182 -28.31 10.46 3.65
C PHE A 182 -29.67 10.66 2.98
N LEU A 183 -29.84 10.04 1.81
CA LEU A 183 -31.10 10.08 1.07
C LEU A 183 -32.09 9.03 1.59
N ASP A 184 -31.58 7.86 1.95
CA ASP A 184 -32.31 6.75 2.57
C ASP A 184 -31.34 5.84 3.35
N ASN A 185 -31.84 4.76 3.95
CA ASN A 185 -31.05 3.83 4.76
C ASN A 185 -30.14 2.88 3.96
N TYR A 186 -30.28 2.82 2.63
CA TYR A 186 -29.54 1.89 1.77
C TYR A 186 -28.43 2.60 0.99
N VAL A 187 -28.65 3.87 0.63
CA VAL A 187 -27.71 4.69 -0.13
C VAL A 187 -26.83 5.49 0.82
N LYS A 188 -25.58 5.04 0.96
CA LYS A 188 -24.61 5.63 1.88
C LYS A 188 -23.86 6.87 1.33
N HIS A 189 -24.22 7.35 0.15
CA HIS A 189 -23.62 8.53 -0.50
C HIS A 189 -24.72 9.57 -0.80
N SER A 190 -24.34 10.84 -0.98
CA SER A 190 -25.27 11.91 -1.33
C SER A 190 -25.44 12.07 -2.85
N THR A 191 -26.37 12.95 -3.25
CA THR A 191 -26.67 13.19 -4.67
C THR A 191 -25.48 13.69 -5.48
N SER A 192 -24.55 14.44 -4.85
CA SER A 192 -23.41 15.00 -5.59
C SER A 192 -22.49 13.93 -6.15
N ALA A 193 -22.40 12.76 -5.51
CA ALA A 193 -21.59 11.63 -5.99
C ALA A 193 -22.22 11.02 -7.25
N VAL A 194 -23.55 10.92 -7.29
CA VAL A 194 -24.31 10.44 -8.46
C VAL A 194 -24.19 11.42 -9.62
N ASP A 195 -24.29 12.72 -9.36
CA ASP A 195 -24.12 13.76 -10.37
C ASP A 195 -22.70 13.76 -10.95
N ALA A 196 -21.69 13.55 -10.11
CA ALA A 196 -20.29 13.43 -10.54
C ALA A 196 -20.06 12.19 -11.41
N ALA A 197 -20.53 11.03 -10.98
CA ALA A 197 -20.44 9.80 -11.77
C ALA A 197 -21.15 9.93 -13.13
N THR A 198 -22.34 10.54 -13.14
CA THR A 198 -23.08 10.82 -14.37
C THR A 198 -22.31 11.77 -15.29
N CYS A 199 -21.62 12.76 -14.73
CA CYS A 199 -20.75 13.65 -15.50
C CYS A 199 -19.66 12.86 -16.23
N PHE A 200 -19.00 11.89 -15.58
CA PHE A 200 -17.98 11.06 -16.23
C PHE A 200 -18.57 10.11 -17.28
N VAL A 201 -19.77 9.56 -17.05
CA VAL A 201 -20.50 8.80 -18.07
C VAL A 201 -20.72 9.63 -19.33
N GLN A 202 -21.06 10.91 -19.21
CA GLN A 202 -21.21 11.80 -20.36
C GLN A 202 -19.90 12.04 -21.13
N ILE A 203 -18.75 12.10 -20.44
CA ILE A 203 -17.45 12.22 -21.09
C ILE A 203 -17.10 10.93 -21.85
N LYS A 204 -17.39 9.76 -21.27
CA LYS A 204 -17.22 8.46 -21.95
C LYS A 204 -18.13 8.35 -23.17
N GLU A 205 -19.38 8.82 -23.06
CA GLU A 205 -20.32 8.86 -24.18
C GLU A 205 -19.87 9.82 -25.29
N PHE A 206 -19.30 10.98 -24.93
CA PHE A 206 -18.67 11.89 -25.88
C PHE A 206 -17.55 11.18 -26.68
N TRP A 207 -16.66 10.44 -26.01
CA TRP A 207 -15.64 9.63 -26.69
C TRP A 207 -16.25 8.58 -27.63
N ARG A 208 -17.28 7.86 -27.17
CA ARG A 208 -17.98 6.87 -27.98
C ARG A 208 -18.60 7.50 -29.24
N GLN A 209 -19.23 8.67 -29.11
CA GLN A 209 -19.84 9.40 -30.21
C GLN A 209 -18.80 9.93 -31.21
N LEU A 210 -17.61 10.31 -30.74
CA LEU A 210 -16.51 10.72 -31.58
C LEU A 210 -16.09 9.62 -32.55
N SER A 211 -16.19 8.34 -32.17
CA SER A 211 -16.01 7.17 -33.05
C SER A 211 -14.81 7.32 -34.00
N TRP A 212 -13.68 7.80 -33.45
CA TRP A 212 -12.57 8.28 -34.26
C TRP A 212 -11.98 7.15 -35.11
N PRO A 213 -11.95 7.30 -36.46
CA PRO A 213 -11.68 6.18 -37.36
C PRO A 213 -10.19 5.84 -37.47
N ASP A 214 -9.28 6.74 -37.08
CA ASP A 214 -7.83 6.52 -37.11
C ASP A 214 -7.32 5.98 -35.76
N PRO A 215 -6.93 4.69 -35.67
CA PRO A 215 -6.47 4.09 -34.42
C PRO A 215 -5.17 4.69 -33.88
N ALA A 216 -4.29 5.19 -34.75
CA ALA A 216 -3.01 5.76 -34.34
C ALA A 216 -3.20 7.13 -33.66
N GLY A 217 -4.09 7.98 -34.20
CA GLY A 217 -4.48 9.25 -33.58
C GLY A 217 -5.42 9.08 -32.38
N ALA A 218 -6.24 8.02 -32.35
CA ALA A 218 -7.20 7.75 -31.29
C ALA A 218 -6.56 7.62 -29.91
N PHE A 219 -5.35 7.05 -29.81
CA PHE A 219 -4.67 6.86 -28.53
C PHE A 219 -4.42 8.18 -27.79
N THR A 220 -3.89 9.20 -28.46
CA THR A 220 -3.64 10.53 -27.87
C THR A 220 -4.92 11.14 -27.32
N PHE A 221 -6.04 10.87 -27.98
CA PHE A 221 -7.36 11.36 -27.58
C PHE A 221 -7.93 10.57 -26.39
N VAL A 222 -7.79 9.25 -26.37
CA VAL A 222 -8.15 8.43 -25.20
C VAL A 222 -7.35 8.83 -23.97
N MET A 223 -6.04 9.05 -24.11
CA MET A 223 -5.22 9.58 -23.03
C MET A 223 -5.79 10.87 -22.45
N LYS A 224 -6.25 11.79 -23.33
CA LYS A 224 -6.85 13.05 -22.90
C LYS A 224 -8.20 12.85 -22.19
N VAL A 225 -9.02 11.90 -22.63
CA VAL A 225 -10.28 11.53 -21.95
C VAL A 225 -10.00 11.01 -20.55
N ILE A 226 -9.04 10.09 -20.41
CA ILE A 226 -8.62 9.52 -19.13
C ILE A 226 -8.10 10.64 -18.21
N GLU A 227 -7.22 11.51 -18.71
CA GLU A 227 -6.71 12.67 -17.97
C GLU A 227 -7.84 13.56 -17.43
N ILE A 228 -8.85 13.88 -18.25
CA ILE A 228 -9.98 14.72 -17.81
C ILE A 228 -10.79 14.04 -16.70
N ILE A 229 -11.07 12.73 -16.81
CA ILE A 229 -11.83 11.98 -15.81
C ILE A 229 -11.04 11.84 -14.50
N CYS A 230 -9.74 11.53 -14.59
CA CYS A 230 -8.81 11.45 -13.47
C CYS A 230 -8.71 12.80 -12.72
N GLU A 231 -8.42 13.88 -13.44
CA GLU A 231 -8.38 15.24 -12.87
C GLU A 231 -9.72 15.65 -12.27
N GLY A 232 -10.84 15.30 -12.93
CA GLY A 232 -12.18 15.54 -12.43
C GLY A 232 -12.47 14.81 -11.12
N THR A 233 -12.00 13.56 -10.99
CA THR A 233 -12.16 12.73 -9.77
C THR A 233 -11.38 13.34 -8.61
N ILE A 234 -10.11 13.72 -8.84
CA ILE A 234 -9.28 14.40 -7.83
C ILE A 234 -9.89 15.75 -7.45
N TYR A 235 -10.39 16.51 -8.42
CA TYR A 235 -11.05 17.79 -8.20
C TYR A 235 -12.32 17.66 -7.36
N TYR A 236 -13.16 16.67 -7.66
CA TYR A 236 -14.36 16.36 -6.87
C TYR A 236 -14.01 16.03 -5.41
N ALA A 237 -13.02 15.15 -5.19
CA ALA A 237 -12.56 14.84 -3.84
C ALA A 237 -12.04 16.08 -3.10
N LYS A 238 -11.32 16.97 -3.78
CA LYS A 238 -10.87 18.25 -3.20
C LYS A 238 -12.05 19.14 -2.79
N LEU A 239 -13.09 19.25 -3.63
CA LEU A 239 -14.29 20.04 -3.31
C LEU A 239 -15.07 19.48 -2.13
N CYS A 240 -15.24 18.15 -2.07
CA CYS A 240 -15.88 17.47 -0.95
C CYS A 240 -15.15 17.73 0.38
N GLN A 241 -13.82 17.62 0.38
CA GLN A 241 -13.00 17.92 1.55
C GLN A 241 -13.12 19.38 1.99
N GLN A 242 -13.07 20.33 1.05
CA GLN A 242 -13.25 21.76 1.34
C GLN A 242 -14.64 22.07 1.91
N LYS A 243 -15.69 21.42 1.39
CA LYS A 243 -17.06 21.59 1.89
C LYS A 243 -17.20 21.04 3.30
N LEU A 244 -16.66 19.85 3.56
CA LEU A 244 -16.64 19.26 4.90
C LEU A 244 -15.91 20.15 5.92
N GLN A 245 -14.77 20.73 5.54
CA GLN A 245 -14.04 21.66 6.40
C GLN A 245 -14.90 22.87 6.77
N LYS A 246 -15.55 23.51 5.78
CA LYS A 246 -16.46 24.64 6.01
C LYS A 246 -17.62 24.30 6.94
N ILE A 247 -18.18 23.09 6.83
CA ILE A 247 -19.26 22.65 7.71
C ILE A 247 -18.73 22.42 9.14
N THR A 248 -17.53 21.86 9.27
CA THR A 248 -16.87 21.61 10.56
C THR A 248 -16.53 22.91 11.28
N ASP A 249 -16.04 23.92 10.55
CA ASP A 249 -15.69 25.23 11.09
C ASP A 249 -16.92 26.03 11.55
N ALA A 250 -18.06 25.83 10.91
CA ALA A 250 -19.30 26.55 11.21
C ALA A 250 -20.03 26.02 12.46
N ASP A 251 -19.90 24.73 12.76
CA ASP A 251 -20.57 24.09 13.91
C ASP A 251 -19.73 22.97 14.54
N PRO A 252 -18.76 23.31 15.40
CA PRO A 252 -17.85 22.33 16.02
C PRO A 252 -18.52 21.40 17.04
N GLN A 253 -19.73 21.73 17.51
CA GLN A 253 -20.44 20.97 18.56
C GLN A 253 -21.36 19.88 18.00
N ASN A 254 -21.62 19.88 16.69
CA ASN A 254 -22.52 18.90 16.08
C ASN A 254 -21.89 17.51 15.99
N ASP A 255 -22.72 16.47 15.87
CA ASP A 255 -22.23 15.12 15.54
C ASP A 255 -21.83 15.10 14.06
N ILE A 256 -20.56 15.44 13.78
CA ILE A 256 -20.00 15.51 12.42
C ILE A 256 -19.74 14.10 11.85
N THR A 257 -19.91 13.03 12.64
CA THR A 257 -19.62 11.65 12.24
C THR A 257 -20.41 11.23 11.00
N GLU A 258 -21.68 11.59 10.93
CA GLU A 258 -22.55 11.32 9.78
C GLU A 258 -21.99 11.97 8.50
N LYS A 259 -21.69 13.27 8.58
CA LYS A 259 -21.19 14.07 7.46
C LYS A 259 -19.82 13.58 6.99
N LEU A 260 -18.97 13.13 7.93
CA LEU A 260 -17.67 12.53 7.61
C LEU A 260 -17.86 11.23 6.82
N CYS A 261 -18.76 10.35 7.27
CA CYS A 261 -19.08 9.09 6.58
C CYS A 261 -19.60 9.34 5.16
N ILE A 262 -20.56 10.25 4.99
CA ILE A 262 -21.13 10.59 3.68
C ILE A 262 -20.03 11.15 2.76
N THR A 263 -19.17 12.03 3.28
CA THR A 263 -18.10 12.65 2.49
C THR A 263 -17.10 11.62 1.96
N VAL A 264 -16.64 10.68 2.79
CA VAL A 264 -15.72 9.62 2.33
C VAL A 264 -16.41 8.62 1.40
N ASN A 265 -17.70 8.33 1.61
CA ASN A 265 -18.46 7.47 0.73
C ASN A 265 -18.69 8.08 -0.64
N ASN A 266 -18.93 9.39 -0.71
CA ASN A 266 -19.02 10.12 -1.97
C ASN A 266 -17.72 10.00 -2.77
N MET A 267 -16.57 10.20 -2.12
CA MET A 267 -15.26 10.06 -2.75
C MET A 267 -15.04 8.63 -3.26
N GLU A 268 -15.31 7.62 -2.43
CA GLU A 268 -15.16 6.22 -2.81
C GLU A 268 -16.12 5.81 -3.93
N TYR A 269 -17.36 6.29 -3.92
CA TYR A 269 -18.33 6.02 -4.98
C TYR A 269 -17.87 6.59 -6.32
N VAL A 270 -17.35 7.83 -6.32
CA VAL A 270 -16.82 8.45 -7.54
C VAL A 270 -15.51 7.76 -7.97
N LEU A 271 -14.66 7.35 -7.04
CA LEU A 271 -13.43 6.59 -7.31
C LEU A 271 -13.72 5.28 -8.05
N GLN A 272 -14.80 4.57 -7.70
CA GLN A 272 -15.20 3.33 -8.37
C GLN A 272 -15.48 3.50 -9.87
N THR A 273 -15.73 4.73 -10.34
CA THR A 273 -15.93 5.01 -11.77
C THR A 273 -14.65 4.92 -12.60
N LEU A 274 -13.46 4.96 -11.97
CA LEU A 274 -12.16 4.81 -12.64
C LEU A 274 -11.83 3.35 -12.97
N ARG A 275 -12.33 2.38 -12.20
CA ARG A 275 -11.96 0.96 -12.35
C ARG A 275 -12.32 0.34 -13.70
N PRO A 276 -13.54 0.53 -14.26
CA PRO A 276 -13.89 -0.02 -15.58
C PRO A 276 -13.43 0.88 -16.75
N LEU A 277 -12.63 1.91 -16.50
CA LEU A 277 -12.36 2.97 -17.49
C LEU A 277 -11.62 2.46 -18.73
N GLU A 278 -10.70 1.51 -18.57
CA GLU A 278 -9.94 0.93 -19.68
C GLU A 278 -10.83 0.14 -20.64
N ASP A 279 -11.75 -0.65 -20.07
CA ASP A 279 -12.71 -1.46 -20.81
C ASP A 279 -13.74 -0.57 -21.51
N ASP A 280 -14.29 0.42 -20.79
CA ASP A 280 -15.31 1.33 -21.31
C ASP A 280 -14.80 2.19 -22.48
N LEU A 281 -13.50 2.51 -22.50
CA LEU A 281 -12.88 3.30 -23.56
C LEU A 281 -12.28 2.45 -24.70
N GLY A 282 -12.31 1.11 -24.58
CA GLY A 282 -11.78 0.20 -25.59
C GLY A 282 -10.25 0.26 -25.74
N VAL A 283 -9.54 0.56 -24.64
CA VAL A 283 -8.09 0.78 -24.63
C VAL A 283 -7.32 -0.41 -25.22
N GLU A 284 -7.73 -1.64 -24.89
CA GLU A 284 -7.05 -2.85 -25.35
C GLU A 284 -7.10 -3.02 -26.88
N GLN A 285 -8.19 -2.61 -27.53
CA GLN A 285 -8.29 -2.65 -28.99
C GLN A 285 -7.34 -1.64 -29.66
N ILE A 286 -7.19 -0.46 -29.04
CA ILE A 286 -6.28 0.59 -29.51
C ILE A 286 -4.82 0.13 -29.35
N ILE A 287 -4.47 -0.43 -28.18
CA ILE A 287 -3.12 -0.95 -27.93
C ILE A 287 -2.75 -2.08 -28.90
N LYS A 288 -3.67 -3.02 -29.16
CA LYS A 288 -3.45 -4.07 -30.18
C LYS A 288 -3.14 -3.48 -31.56
N THR A 289 -3.86 -2.44 -31.95
CA THR A 289 -3.66 -1.78 -33.24
C THR A 289 -2.36 -0.99 -33.29
N LEU A 290 -1.97 -0.33 -32.19
CA LEU A 290 -0.67 0.33 -32.05
C LEU A 290 0.49 -0.67 -32.13
N ASN A 291 0.37 -1.84 -31.49
CA ASN A 291 1.39 -2.89 -31.52
C ASN A 291 1.68 -3.34 -32.97
N LEU A 292 0.62 -3.51 -33.77
CA LEU A 292 0.74 -3.89 -35.18
C LEU A 292 1.42 -2.79 -36.04
N ASN A 293 1.18 -1.51 -35.73
CA ASN A 293 1.62 -0.38 -36.56
C ASN A 293 2.97 0.22 -36.13
N GLN A 294 3.28 0.25 -34.84
CA GLN A 294 4.45 0.94 -34.25
C GLN A 294 5.36 0.01 -33.43
N GLY A 295 4.96 -1.25 -33.23
CA GLY A 295 5.73 -2.27 -32.51
C GLY A 295 5.39 -2.39 -31.01
N GLY A 296 5.82 -3.50 -30.40
CA GLY A 296 5.40 -3.89 -29.04
C GLY A 296 5.95 -3.03 -27.90
N CYS A 297 7.11 -2.39 -28.08
CA CYS A 297 7.70 -1.54 -27.05
C CYS A 297 6.84 -0.28 -26.81
N THR A 298 6.46 0.42 -27.87
CA THR A 298 5.62 1.62 -27.79
C THR A 298 4.23 1.29 -27.26
N ALA A 299 3.63 0.17 -27.71
CA ALA A 299 2.34 -0.29 -27.20
C ALA A 299 2.35 -0.57 -25.69
N ASN A 300 3.44 -1.14 -25.17
CA ASN A 300 3.59 -1.38 -23.73
C ASN A 300 3.80 -0.07 -22.95
N GLN A 301 4.63 0.86 -23.44
CA GLN A 301 4.82 2.17 -22.79
C GLN A 301 3.51 2.96 -22.71
N CYS A 302 2.70 2.91 -23.77
CA CYS A 302 1.37 3.50 -23.80
C CYS A 302 0.44 2.90 -22.75
N ARG A 303 0.47 1.57 -22.59
CA ARG A 303 -0.30 0.85 -21.57
C ARG A 303 0.13 1.26 -20.16
N GLU A 304 1.42 1.25 -19.89
CA GLU A 304 2.00 1.67 -18.59
C GLU A 304 1.59 3.11 -18.26
N SER A 305 1.65 4.02 -19.23
CA SER A 305 1.25 5.43 -19.03
C SER A 305 -0.22 5.60 -18.61
N ILE A 306 -1.12 4.74 -19.10
CA ILE A 306 -2.53 4.74 -18.69
C ILE A 306 -2.66 4.23 -17.25
N TYR A 307 -2.05 3.07 -16.96
CA TYR A 307 -2.08 2.48 -15.62
C TYR A 307 -1.52 3.44 -14.58
N ASP A 308 -0.37 4.05 -14.86
CA ASP A 308 0.27 5.00 -13.95
C ASP A 308 -0.61 6.22 -13.68
N LEU A 309 -1.30 6.75 -14.70
CA LEU A 309 -2.20 7.89 -14.55
C LEU A 309 -3.43 7.54 -13.71
N ILE A 310 -4.05 6.39 -13.96
CA ILE A 310 -5.21 5.91 -13.20
C ILE A 310 -4.79 5.65 -11.75
N ASN A 311 -3.77 4.81 -11.53
CA ASN A 311 -3.30 4.44 -10.19
C ASN A 311 -2.90 5.66 -9.36
N LYS A 312 -2.14 6.60 -9.95
CA LYS A 312 -1.79 7.85 -9.27
C LYS A 312 -3.01 8.65 -8.84
N SER A 313 -4.04 8.70 -9.69
CA SER A 313 -5.28 9.42 -9.39
C SER A 313 -6.10 8.71 -8.31
N GLU A 314 -6.10 7.37 -8.32
CA GLU A 314 -6.69 6.57 -7.25
C GLU A 314 -5.98 6.83 -5.92
N ASP A 315 -4.64 6.79 -5.90
CA ASP A 315 -3.82 7.07 -4.72
C ASP A 315 -4.07 8.46 -4.14
N ASP A 316 -4.18 9.49 -4.99
CA ASP A 316 -4.48 10.86 -4.57
C ASP A 316 -5.85 10.98 -3.88
N VAL A 317 -6.87 10.28 -4.40
CA VAL A 317 -8.22 10.27 -3.80
C VAL A 317 -8.24 9.42 -2.54
N VAL A 318 -7.62 8.24 -2.54
CA VAL A 318 -7.49 7.36 -1.37
C VAL A 318 -6.73 8.08 -0.25
N GLY A 319 -5.68 8.84 -0.56
CA GLY A 319 -4.96 9.66 0.41
C GLY A 319 -5.83 10.73 1.07
N LYS A 320 -6.76 11.34 0.32
CA LYS A 320 -7.75 12.27 0.88
C LYS A 320 -8.78 11.57 1.77
N ILE A 321 -9.29 10.42 1.33
CA ILE A 321 -10.20 9.58 2.13
C ILE A 321 -9.51 9.20 3.46
N PHE A 322 -8.27 8.72 3.37
CA PHE A 322 -7.46 8.32 4.52
C PHE A 322 -7.23 9.49 5.49
N SER A 323 -6.94 10.68 4.99
CA SER A 323 -6.80 11.88 5.83
C SER A 323 -8.06 12.19 6.64
N ILE A 324 -9.25 12.03 6.04
CA ILE A 324 -10.53 12.24 6.73
C ILE A 324 -10.78 11.12 7.76
N ILE A 325 -10.57 9.86 7.38
CA ILE A 325 -10.72 8.70 8.29
C ILE A 325 -9.76 8.82 9.48
N CYS A 326 -8.51 9.22 9.25
CA CYS A 326 -7.54 9.47 10.31
C CYS A 326 -8.08 10.52 11.29
N GLY A 327 -8.59 11.65 10.79
CA GLY A 327 -9.25 12.66 11.63
C GLY A 327 -10.46 12.14 12.41
N MET A 328 -11.21 11.16 11.88
CA MET A 328 -12.29 10.49 12.61
C MET A 328 -11.76 9.61 13.74
N VAL A 329 -10.76 8.76 13.46
CA VAL A 329 -10.20 7.85 14.47
C VAL A 329 -9.45 8.63 15.56
N GLU A 330 -8.79 9.74 15.24
CA GLU A 330 -8.18 10.63 16.25
C GLU A 330 -9.21 11.20 17.24
N LYS A 331 -10.46 11.42 16.81
CA LYS A 331 -11.54 11.81 17.74
C LYS A 331 -11.98 10.66 18.66
N LEU A 332 -11.81 9.42 18.24
CA LEU A 332 -12.11 8.21 19.02
C LEU A 332 -10.96 7.77 19.94
N ARG A 333 -9.72 8.20 19.63
CA ARG A 333 -8.51 7.85 20.39
C ARG A 333 -8.61 8.14 21.90
N PRO A 334 -9.17 9.28 22.39
CA PRO A 334 -9.27 9.53 23.82
C PRO A 334 -10.08 8.47 24.58
N ASP A 335 -11.18 8.00 23.98
CA ASP A 335 -12.00 6.93 24.56
C ASP A 335 -11.24 5.61 24.54
N MET A 336 -10.59 5.27 23.42
CA MET A 336 -9.74 4.06 23.34
C MET A 336 -8.64 4.08 24.40
N LYS A 337 -7.94 5.20 24.57
CA LYS A 337 -6.90 5.38 25.61
C LYS A 337 -7.47 5.20 27.01
N LYS A 338 -8.65 5.77 27.28
CA LYS A 338 -9.37 5.60 28.55
C LYS A 338 -9.71 4.13 28.83
N PHE A 339 -10.20 3.39 27.83
CA PHE A 339 -10.54 1.98 28.01
C PHE A 339 -9.29 1.09 28.13
N VAL A 340 -8.21 1.38 27.39
CA VAL A 340 -6.91 0.71 27.55
C VAL A 340 -6.35 0.96 28.96
N PHE A 341 -6.50 2.17 29.50
CA PHE A 341 -6.17 2.46 30.89
C PHE A 341 -6.99 1.59 31.85
N HIS A 342 -8.32 1.55 31.73
CA HIS A 342 -9.14 0.71 32.61
C HIS A 342 -8.80 -0.79 32.53
N LEU A 343 -8.44 -1.28 31.33
CA LEU A 343 -7.93 -2.63 31.15
C LEU A 343 -6.62 -2.85 31.91
N ALA A 344 -5.64 -1.99 31.69
CA ALA A 344 -4.30 -2.11 32.27
C ALA A 344 -4.31 -2.05 33.81
N TRP A 345 -5.16 -1.20 34.39
CA TRP A 345 -5.29 -1.03 35.84
C TRP A 345 -6.49 -1.76 36.48
N ALA A 346 -7.06 -2.75 35.79
CA ALA A 346 -8.08 -3.60 36.38
C ALA A 346 -7.56 -4.35 37.64
N PRO A 347 -8.44 -4.79 38.56
CA PRO A 347 -8.04 -5.57 39.73
C PRO A 347 -7.36 -6.89 39.33
N GLU A 348 -6.33 -7.33 40.09
CA GLU A 348 -5.60 -8.59 39.80
C GLU A 348 -6.49 -9.84 39.81
N LYS A 349 -7.60 -9.81 40.58
CA LYS A 349 -8.57 -10.92 40.64
C LYS A 349 -9.44 -11.01 39.39
N LEU A 350 -9.46 -9.97 38.56
CA LEU A 350 -10.23 -9.94 37.34
C LEU A 350 -9.38 -10.53 36.21
N ASP A 351 -9.90 -11.57 35.57
CA ASP A 351 -9.27 -12.15 34.38
C ASP A 351 -9.26 -11.17 33.21
N ALA A 352 -8.44 -11.47 32.20
CA ALA A 352 -8.30 -10.62 31.01
C ALA A 352 -9.62 -10.49 30.23
N GLU A 353 -10.44 -11.54 30.18
CA GLU A 353 -11.71 -11.56 29.45
C GLU A 353 -12.74 -10.58 30.03
N ASN A 354 -12.88 -10.53 31.36
CA ASN A 354 -13.77 -9.57 32.00
C ASN A 354 -13.15 -8.16 32.05
N ALA A 355 -11.82 -8.05 32.14
CA ALA A 355 -11.14 -6.76 32.13
C ALA A 355 -11.23 -6.03 30.78
N ILE A 356 -11.18 -6.77 29.66
CA ILE A 356 -11.25 -6.19 28.31
C ILE A 356 -12.67 -5.90 27.84
N ARG A 357 -13.69 -6.53 28.44
CA ARG A 357 -15.09 -6.42 28.01
C ARG A 357 -15.58 -4.98 27.78
N PRO A 358 -15.32 -3.99 28.66
CA PRO A 358 -15.77 -2.60 28.43
C PRO A 358 -15.16 -1.97 27.18
N LEU A 359 -13.90 -2.30 26.85
CA LEU A 359 -13.26 -1.85 25.61
C LEU A 359 -13.95 -2.46 24.39
N LEU A 360 -14.21 -3.78 24.42
CA LEU A 360 -14.87 -4.48 23.31
C LEU A 360 -16.30 -3.99 23.07
N GLU A 361 -17.07 -3.75 24.12
CA GLU A 361 -18.45 -3.24 24.02
C GLU A 361 -18.48 -1.83 23.41
N ASN A 362 -17.53 -0.97 23.81
CA ASN A 362 -17.38 0.35 23.22
C ASN A 362 -17.00 0.27 21.74
N LEU A 363 -15.98 -0.54 21.41
CA LEU A 363 -15.54 -0.75 20.02
C LEU A 363 -16.68 -1.32 19.17
N ASP A 364 -17.41 -2.32 19.64
CA ASP A 364 -18.54 -2.94 18.93
C ASP A 364 -19.66 -1.92 18.65
N THR A 365 -20.02 -1.10 19.64
CA THR A 365 -21.03 -0.04 19.47
C THR A 365 -20.61 0.98 18.42
N THR A 366 -19.35 1.44 18.48
CA THR A 366 -18.79 2.39 17.51
C THR A 366 -18.69 1.76 16.12
N LEU A 367 -18.14 0.55 16.00
CA LEU A 367 -17.96 -0.14 14.72
C LEU A 367 -19.29 -0.47 14.05
N ARG A 368 -20.33 -0.88 14.79
CA ARG A 368 -21.69 -1.09 14.23
C ARG A 368 -22.24 0.20 13.63
N THR A 369 -22.10 1.31 14.34
CA THR A 369 -22.58 2.63 13.88
C THR A 369 -21.85 3.03 12.60
N LEU A 370 -20.53 2.86 12.54
CA LEU A 370 -19.72 3.20 11.37
C LEU A 370 -19.95 2.23 10.21
N TYR A 371 -20.11 0.94 10.48
CA TYR A 371 -20.42 -0.08 9.46
C TYR A 371 -21.73 0.22 8.73
N ASN A 372 -22.77 0.64 9.47
CA ASN A 372 -24.04 1.03 8.86
C ASN A 372 -23.91 2.26 7.97
N ASN A 373 -23.00 3.19 8.30
CA ASN A 373 -22.85 4.46 7.61
C ASN A 373 -21.74 4.51 6.56
N LEU A 374 -20.81 3.56 6.52
CA LEU A 374 -19.67 3.54 5.58
C LEU A 374 -19.83 2.49 4.48
N LEU A 375 -19.30 2.78 3.29
CA LEU A 375 -19.04 1.77 2.27
C LEU A 375 -17.95 0.80 2.75
N GLN A 376 -18.00 -0.46 2.31
CA GLN A 376 -17.12 -1.53 2.79
C GLN A 376 -15.63 -1.13 2.71
N ALA A 377 -15.17 -0.62 1.56
CA ALA A 377 -13.77 -0.21 1.40
C ALA A 377 -13.32 0.88 2.39
N ASN A 378 -14.22 1.82 2.74
CA ASN A 378 -13.94 2.84 3.75
C ASN A 378 -14.00 2.27 5.17
N PHE A 379 -14.89 1.33 5.42
CA PHE A 379 -14.97 0.62 6.70
C PHE A 379 -13.70 -0.19 6.96
N ASP A 380 -13.18 -0.90 5.95
CA ASP A 380 -11.94 -1.68 6.07
C ASP A 380 -10.74 -0.79 6.39
N ARG A 381 -10.60 0.35 5.68
CA ARG A 381 -9.57 1.37 5.97
C ARG A 381 -9.70 1.94 7.39
N LEU A 382 -10.93 2.16 7.85
CA LEU A 382 -11.19 2.64 9.21
C LEU A 382 -10.83 1.59 10.26
N LEU A 383 -11.19 0.32 10.03
CA LEU A 383 -10.90 -0.78 10.93
C LEU A 383 -9.39 -0.98 11.11
N ASP A 384 -8.63 -0.91 10.02
CA ASP A 384 -7.15 -0.96 10.03
C ASP A 384 -6.53 0.21 10.82
N MET A 385 -7.06 1.42 10.62
CA MET A 385 -6.63 2.59 11.38
C MET A 385 -6.95 2.48 12.88
N MET A 386 -8.14 1.99 13.24
CA MET A 386 -8.51 1.73 14.63
C MET A 386 -7.60 0.69 15.27
N TRP A 387 -7.26 -0.39 14.56
CA TRP A 387 -6.28 -1.37 15.03
C TRP A 387 -4.92 -0.71 15.30
N THR A 388 -4.43 0.09 14.36
CA THR A 388 -3.14 0.79 14.47
C THR A 388 -3.09 1.72 15.68
N VAL A 389 -4.15 2.51 15.92
CA VAL A 389 -4.25 3.38 17.08
C VAL A 389 -4.32 2.57 18.38
N LEU A 390 -5.07 1.48 18.41
CA LEU A 390 -5.14 0.62 19.58
C LEU A 390 -3.79 -0.01 19.93
N MET A 391 -3.05 -0.48 18.91
CA MET A 391 -1.70 -1.02 19.07
C MET A 391 -0.74 0.03 19.61
N HIS A 392 -0.83 1.28 19.13
CA HIS A 392 -0.04 2.38 19.67
C HIS A 392 -0.34 2.62 21.15
N GLU A 393 -1.61 2.72 21.56
CA GLU A 393 -1.96 2.95 22.97
C GLU A 393 -1.53 1.79 23.88
N LEU A 394 -1.62 0.53 23.42
CA LEU A 394 -1.13 -0.63 24.17
C LEU A 394 0.41 -0.66 24.26
N MET A 395 1.10 -0.28 23.19
CA MET A 395 2.56 -0.17 23.16
C MET A 395 3.04 0.90 24.14
N GLU A 396 2.45 2.11 24.08
CA GLU A 396 2.76 3.21 25.00
C GLU A 396 2.49 2.79 26.46
N THR A 397 1.34 2.17 26.73
CA THR A 397 0.97 1.68 28.07
C THR A 397 1.96 0.62 28.57
N THR A 398 2.44 -0.27 27.70
CA THR A 398 3.41 -1.30 28.06
C THR A 398 4.77 -0.66 28.38
N GLN A 399 5.32 0.13 27.46
CA GLN A 399 6.66 0.71 27.58
C GLN A 399 6.80 1.64 28.79
N THR A 400 5.80 2.48 29.04
CA THR A 400 5.82 3.45 30.15
C THR A 400 5.77 2.82 31.54
N ASN A 401 5.34 1.56 31.64
CA ASN A 401 5.18 0.82 32.89
C ASN A 401 6.22 -0.28 33.12
N ILE A 402 7.15 -0.49 32.18
CA ILE A 402 8.30 -1.39 32.38
C ILE A 402 9.06 -0.97 33.65
N GLY A 403 9.21 -1.92 34.57
CA GLY A 403 9.90 -1.74 35.86
C GLY A 403 9.11 -1.01 36.95
N LYS A 404 7.93 -0.48 36.64
CA LYS A 404 7.00 0.11 37.63
C LYS A 404 5.95 -0.91 38.09
N GLU A 405 5.41 -1.66 37.12
CA GLU A 405 4.36 -2.64 37.36
C GLU A 405 4.91 -4.08 37.42
N LYS A 406 4.07 -5.00 37.92
CA LYS A 406 4.41 -6.42 38.15
C LYS A 406 3.89 -7.33 37.03
N LEU A 407 4.18 -8.63 37.13
CA LEU A 407 3.84 -9.62 36.10
C LEU A 407 2.34 -9.66 35.74
N ALA A 408 1.44 -9.59 36.73
CA ALA A 408 -0.01 -9.65 36.51
C ALA A 408 -0.54 -8.54 35.59
N PHE A 409 0.08 -7.35 35.63
CA PHE A 409 -0.24 -6.25 34.73
C PHE A 409 0.07 -6.62 33.27
N PHE A 410 1.27 -7.12 33.00
CA PHE A 410 1.69 -7.50 31.65
C PHE A 410 1.00 -8.76 31.14
N ASP A 411 0.71 -9.73 32.02
CA ASP A 411 0.00 -10.95 31.64
C ASP A 411 -1.44 -10.66 31.22
N ARG A 412 -2.10 -9.71 31.88
CA ARG A 412 -3.42 -9.22 31.47
C ARG A 412 -3.37 -8.58 30.09
N LEU A 413 -2.42 -7.68 29.84
CA LEU A 413 -2.26 -7.04 28.52
C LEU A 413 -1.95 -8.08 27.43
N TYR A 414 -1.09 -9.06 27.72
CA TYR A 414 -0.76 -10.15 26.81
C TYR A 414 -2.00 -11.00 26.44
N SER A 415 -2.76 -11.41 27.44
CA SER A 415 -3.96 -12.21 27.23
C SER A 415 -5.05 -11.42 26.50
N SER A 416 -5.17 -10.13 26.82
CA SER A 416 -6.12 -9.22 26.15
C SER A 416 -5.75 -8.97 24.69
N LEU A 417 -4.45 -8.94 24.35
CA LEU A 417 -3.99 -8.77 22.98
C LEU A 417 -4.48 -9.91 22.08
N ALA A 418 -4.51 -11.16 22.57
CA ALA A 418 -5.06 -12.30 21.82
C ALA A 418 -6.56 -12.12 21.54
N ILE A 419 -7.33 -11.67 22.55
CA ILE A 419 -8.77 -11.40 22.40
C ILE A 419 -9.02 -10.29 21.37
N LEU A 420 -8.17 -9.25 21.35
CA LEU A 420 -8.26 -8.18 20.36
C LEU A 420 -7.96 -8.65 18.94
N VAL A 421 -6.99 -9.55 18.76
CA VAL A 421 -6.72 -10.17 17.45
C VAL A 421 -7.98 -10.88 16.94
N ASP A 422 -8.62 -11.69 17.78
CA ASP A 422 -9.85 -12.40 17.39
C ASP A 422 -11.01 -11.44 17.08
N PHE A 423 -11.14 -10.37 17.86
CA PHE A 423 -12.16 -9.34 17.66
C PHE A 423 -12.00 -8.60 16.32
N PHE A 424 -10.79 -8.12 16.00
CA PHE A 424 -10.52 -7.39 14.75
C PHE A 424 -10.48 -8.32 13.53
N HIS A 425 -10.14 -9.59 13.70
CA HIS A 425 -10.24 -10.59 12.64
C HIS A 425 -11.69 -10.95 12.32
N GLY A 426 -12.57 -10.97 13.32
CA GLY A 426 -14.01 -11.16 13.14
C GLY A 426 -14.38 -12.48 12.45
N SER A 427 -13.64 -13.55 12.71
CA SER A 427 -13.79 -14.85 12.02
C SER A 427 -13.70 -14.75 10.49
N GLY A 428 -12.78 -13.93 9.98
CA GLY A 428 -12.55 -13.73 8.55
C GLY A 428 -13.43 -12.66 7.88
N LYS A 429 -14.28 -11.98 8.66
CA LYS A 429 -15.11 -10.85 8.17
C LYS A 429 -14.50 -9.47 8.45
N GLY A 430 -13.45 -9.41 9.27
CA GLY A 430 -12.71 -8.20 9.58
C GLY A 430 -11.37 -8.16 8.85
N LEU A 431 -10.32 -7.73 9.55
CA LEU A 431 -8.98 -7.63 8.97
C LEU A 431 -8.34 -9.03 8.76
N PRO A 432 -7.60 -9.24 7.67
CA PRO A 432 -6.76 -10.42 7.50
C PRO A 432 -5.73 -10.54 8.61
N LEU A 433 -5.39 -11.78 9.01
CA LEU A 433 -4.39 -12.02 10.05
C LEU A 433 -3.02 -11.42 9.71
N ASP A 434 -2.64 -11.42 8.43
CA ASP A 434 -1.38 -10.83 7.96
C ASP A 434 -1.33 -9.30 8.16
N CYS A 435 -2.47 -8.62 8.11
CA CYS A 435 -2.58 -7.18 8.40
C CYS A 435 -2.52 -6.90 9.91
N ILE A 436 -3.16 -7.75 10.70
CA ILE A 436 -3.21 -7.63 12.16
C ILE A 436 -1.84 -7.93 12.78
N GLN A 437 -1.19 -9.02 12.37
CA GLN A 437 0.07 -9.52 12.92
C GLN A 437 1.31 -8.88 12.28
N ASN A 438 1.21 -7.59 11.98
CA ASN A 438 2.27 -6.77 11.41
C ASN A 438 3.44 -6.53 12.38
N ALA A 439 4.49 -5.81 11.93
CA ALA A 439 5.70 -5.57 12.74
C ALA A 439 5.40 -4.91 14.11
N PRO A 440 4.60 -3.82 14.22
CA PRO A 440 4.20 -3.26 15.51
C PRO A 440 3.54 -4.26 16.47
N TYR A 441 2.70 -5.15 15.96
CA TYR A 441 2.10 -6.22 16.77
C TYR A 441 3.16 -7.20 17.27
N GLN A 442 4.07 -7.65 16.40
CA GLN A 442 5.12 -8.60 16.78
C GLN A 442 6.04 -8.02 17.85
N ASP A 443 6.40 -6.74 17.72
CA ASP A 443 7.21 -6.02 18.71
C ASP A 443 6.50 -5.97 20.09
N LEU A 444 5.21 -5.63 20.10
CA LEU A 444 4.41 -5.58 21.32
C LEU A 444 4.24 -6.97 21.95
N PHE A 445 3.91 -7.97 21.13
CA PHE A 445 3.70 -9.35 21.55
C PHE A 445 4.97 -9.91 22.20
N HIS A 446 6.13 -9.72 21.56
CA HIS A 446 7.43 -10.14 22.09
C HIS A 446 7.78 -9.42 23.39
N MET A 447 7.58 -8.10 23.45
CA MET A 447 7.83 -7.32 24.66
C MET A 447 6.96 -7.78 25.83
N LEU A 448 5.65 -7.94 25.61
CA LEU A 448 4.72 -8.44 26.64
C LEU A 448 5.08 -9.86 27.08
N LYS A 449 5.50 -10.73 26.15
CA LYS A 449 5.97 -12.08 26.45
C LYS A 449 7.18 -12.06 27.40
N LEU A 450 8.14 -11.18 27.19
CA LEU A 450 9.28 -11.02 28.10
C LEU A 450 8.84 -10.45 29.46
N GLN A 451 8.03 -9.39 29.47
CA GLN A 451 7.65 -8.71 30.71
C GLN A 451 6.75 -9.55 31.62
N LYS A 452 5.85 -10.36 31.06
CA LYS A 452 4.96 -11.24 31.85
C LYS A 452 5.66 -12.51 32.36
N SER A 453 6.78 -12.92 31.76
CA SER A 453 7.45 -14.19 32.08
C SER A 453 8.01 -14.20 33.49
N GLU A 454 8.01 -15.33 34.18
CA GLU A 454 8.62 -15.42 35.51
C GLU A 454 10.14 -15.22 35.45
N THR A 455 10.72 -14.74 36.57
CA THR A 455 12.15 -14.40 36.64
C THR A 455 13.05 -15.61 36.38
N LEU A 456 12.71 -16.77 36.96
CA LEU A 456 13.47 -18.00 36.73
C LEU A 456 13.40 -18.43 35.26
N HIS A 457 12.22 -18.34 34.65
CA HIS A 457 12.05 -18.65 33.23
C HIS A 457 12.88 -17.72 32.33
N LEU A 458 12.94 -16.41 32.62
CA LEU A 458 13.81 -15.49 31.89
C LEU A 458 15.29 -15.84 32.05
N ILE A 459 15.73 -16.27 33.23
CA ILE A 459 17.12 -16.72 33.46
C ILE A 459 17.43 -17.98 32.66
N GLU A 460 16.47 -18.90 32.56
CA GLU A 460 16.58 -20.11 31.72
C GLU A 460 16.68 -19.75 30.24
N LEU A 461 15.79 -18.90 29.72
CA LEU A 461 15.83 -18.41 28.34
C LEU A 461 17.15 -17.69 28.03
N TYR A 462 17.66 -16.88 28.95
CA TYR A 462 18.97 -16.24 28.81
C TYR A 462 20.09 -17.28 28.69
N THR A 463 20.08 -18.30 29.55
CA THR A 463 21.11 -19.34 29.54
C THR A 463 21.06 -20.16 28.24
N LEU A 464 19.86 -20.54 27.81
CA LEU A 464 19.63 -21.18 26.52
C LEU A 464 20.18 -20.36 25.35
N GLN A 465 19.86 -19.06 25.32
CA GLN A 465 20.36 -18.15 24.29
C GLN A 465 21.91 -18.15 24.25
N ARG A 466 22.58 -18.09 25.41
CA ARG A 466 24.05 -18.12 25.47
C ARG A 466 24.65 -19.44 25.00
N LEU A 467 24.00 -20.56 25.34
CA LEU A 467 24.41 -21.89 24.88
C LEU A 467 24.30 -22.01 23.35
N GLU A 468 23.23 -21.48 22.75
CA GLU A 468 23.08 -21.45 21.29
C GLU A 468 24.09 -20.52 20.61
N GLU A 469 24.34 -19.34 21.18
CA GLU A 469 25.35 -18.41 20.67
C GLU A 469 26.75 -19.04 20.66
N GLN A 470 27.08 -19.84 21.69
CA GLN A 470 28.31 -20.64 21.72
C GLN A 470 28.41 -21.61 20.54
N GLN A 471 27.34 -22.34 20.22
CA GLN A 471 27.36 -23.31 19.13
C GLN A 471 27.51 -22.64 17.76
N LYS A 472 27.06 -21.39 17.62
CA LYS A 472 27.14 -20.60 16.38
C LYS A 472 28.47 -19.83 16.24
N LEU A 473 29.35 -19.86 17.24
CA LEU A 473 30.62 -19.12 17.23
C LEU A 473 31.66 -19.81 16.32
N VAL A 474 32.04 -19.10 15.25
CA VAL A 474 33.00 -19.60 14.25
C VAL A 474 34.41 -19.02 14.42
N LYS A 475 34.55 -17.87 15.08
CA LYS A 475 35.82 -17.14 15.20
C LYS A 475 36.23 -16.92 16.67
N PRO A 476 37.49 -17.20 17.04
CA PRO A 476 37.99 -17.04 18.40
C PRO A 476 38.45 -15.60 18.70
N THR A 477 37.53 -14.63 18.63
CA THR A 477 37.87 -13.20 18.77
C THR A 477 38.54 -12.84 20.11
N TYR A 478 38.22 -13.56 21.18
CA TYR A 478 38.69 -13.28 22.54
C TYR A 478 39.56 -14.40 23.14
N GLY A 479 40.05 -15.31 22.29
CA GLY A 479 40.83 -16.48 22.67
C GLY A 479 40.02 -17.77 22.70
N ILE A 480 40.71 -18.87 23.02
CA ILE A 480 40.16 -20.24 23.03
C ILE A 480 40.52 -20.89 24.36
N LEU A 481 39.51 -21.45 25.04
CA LEU A 481 39.68 -22.29 26.22
C LEU A 481 39.61 -23.77 25.83
N THR A 482 40.62 -24.53 26.24
CA THR A 482 40.70 -25.98 25.99
C THR A 482 40.41 -26.75 27.27
N ILE A 483 39.40 -27.62 27.22
CA ILE A 483 38.96 -28.41 28.38
C ILE A 483 38.78 -29.88 28.02
N LYS A 484 38.62 -30.72 29.04
CA LYS A 484 38.02 -32.04 28.94
C LYS A 484 36.86 -32.12 29.92
N ALA A 485 35.79 -32.82 29.56
CA ALA A 485 34.67 -33.06 30.46
C ALA A 485 34.10 -34.47 30.25
N ALA A 486 33.73 -35.14 31.34
CA ALA A 486 32.97 -36.37 31.29
C ALA A 486 32.09 -36.53 32.54
N TYR A 487 30.94 -37.17 32.36
CA TYR A 487 30.01 -37.45 33.44
C TYR A 487 30.10 -38.92 33.86
N ASN A 488 30.13 -39.21 35.16
CA ASN A 488 30.04 -40.56 35.70
C ASN A 488 28.64 -40.77 36.30
N PRO A 489 27.75 -41.51 35.64
CA PRO A 489 26.40 -41.78 36.14
C PRO A 489 26.39 -42.57 37.46
N SER A 490 27.36 -43.45 37.67
CA SER A 490 27.41 -44.30 38.88
C SER A 490 27.79 -43.50 40.12
N ALA A 491 28.62 -42.46 39.96
CA ALA A 491 29.05 -41.58 41.04
C ALA A 491 28.23 -40.29 41.15
N GLU A 492 27.31 -40.05 40.20
CA GLU A 492 26.59 -38.77 40.02
C GLU A 492 27.55 -37.56 40.01
N SER A 493 28.69 -37.71 39.33
CA SER A 493 29.79 -36.73 39.33
C SER A 493 30.18 -36.32 37.91
N LEU A 494 30.25 -35.02 37.70
CA LEU A 494 30.78 -34.37 36.51
C LEU A 494 32.24 -33.97 36.74
N TYR A 495 33.14 -34.56 35.95
CA TYR A 495 34.57 -34.26 35.96
C TYR A 495 34.92 -33.29 34.84
N ILE A 496 35.74 -32.29 35.16
CA ILE A 496 36.17 -31.24 34.23
C ILE A 496 37.67 -30.98 34.42
N ASP A 497 38.45 -31.14 33.36
CA ASP A 497 39.85 -30.71 33.34
C ASP A 497 39.96 -29.40 32.54
N ILE A 498 40.49 -28.36 33.18
CA ILE A 498 40.89 -27.12 32.51
C ILE A 498 42.35 -27.28 32.09
N LEU A 499 42.61 -27.38 30.79
CA LEU A 499 43.95 -27.67 30.28
C LEU A 499 44.73 -26.38 30.03
N ASN A 500 44.27 -25.57 29.09
CA ASN A 500 44.95 -24.34 28.70
C ASN A 500 43.97 -23.33 28.10
N ALA A 501 44.41 -22.09 28.00
CA ALA A 501 43.82 -21.13 27.07
C ALA A 501 44.90 -20.59 26.13
N ARG A 502 44.50 -20.10 24.96
CA ARG A 502 45.39 -19.53 23.95
C ARG A 502 44.76 -18.34 23.27
N GLU A 503 45.61 -17.51 22.66
CA GLU A 503 45.18 -16.30 21.92
C GLU A 503 44.38 -15.33 22.80
N LEU A 504 44.74 -15.28 24.09
CA LEU A 504 44.16 -14.36 25.06
C LEU A 504 44.58 -12.91 24.78
N LEU A 505 43.76 -11.95 25.22
CA LEU A 505 44.01 -10.54 25.00
C LEU A 505 44.98 -9.99 26.05
N PRO A 506 45.98 -9.18 25.68
CA PRO A 506 46.85 -8.53 26.66
C PRO A 506 46.09 -7.41 27.39
N LEU A 507 45.64 -7.70 28.61
CA LEU A 507 44.85 -6.78 29.41
C LEU A 507 45.74 -5.87 30.29
N ASP A 508 46.94 -6.33 30.68
CA ASP A 508 47.87 -5.51 31.43
C ASP A 508 48.66 -4.51 30.55
N PRO A 509 49.08 -3.36 31.12
CA PRO A 509 50.05 -2.45 30.48
C PRO A 509 51.38 -3.11 30.10
N THR A 510 51.68 -4.29 30.68
CA THR A 510 52.90 -5.05 30.40
C THR A 510 52.84 -5.83 29.08
N GLY A 511 51.67 -5.89 28.43
CA GLY A 511 51.46 -6.67 27.21
C GLY A 511 51.20 -8.17 27.46
N PHE A 512 50.94 -8.56 28.71
CA PHE A 512 50.57 -9.91 29.13
C PHE A 512 49.30 -9.85 29.99
N SER A 513 48.84 -11.00 30.50
CA SER A 513 47.77 -11.11 31.48
C SER A 513 48.19 -12.12 32.57
N ASP A 514 47.52 -12.09 33.71
CA ASP A 514 47.58 -13.06 34.81
C ASP A 514 46.28 -13.92 34.85
N PRO A 515 45.98 -14.74 33.81
CA PRO A 515 44.68 -15.38 33.65
C PRO A 515 44.38 -16.49 34.68
N PHE A 516 43.10 -16.62 35.03
CA PHE A 516 42.51 -17.75 35.74
C PHE A 516 41.06 -17.99 35.27
N VAL A 517 40.56 -19.22 35.45
CA VAL A 517 39.22 -19.62 35.00
C VAL A 517 38.31 -19.86 36.19
N ILE A 518 37.12 -19.28 36.16
CA ILE A 518 36.01 -19.58 37.08
C ILE A 518 35.03 -20.53 36.38
N ILE A 519 34.64 -21.60 37.05
CA ILE A 519 33.75 -22.64 36.54
C ILE A 519 32.45 -22.62 37.35
N GLU A 520 31.32 -22.53 36.68
CA GLU A 520 30.00 -22.55 37.31
C GLU A 520 28.98 -23.35 36.49
N LEU A 521 28.08 -24.05 37.16
CA LEU A 521 26.90 -24.66 36.56
C LEU A 521 25.76 -23.63 36.46
N VAL A 522 25.19 -23.49 35.27
CA VAL A 522 24.13 -22.52 34.94
C VAL A 522 22.90 -23.21 34.34
N PRO A 523 21.69 -22.69 34.58
CA PRO A 523 21.37 -21.58 35.48
C PRO A 523 21.47 -22.00 36.96
N ARG A 524 21.86 -21.06 37.83
CA ARG A 524 22.21 -21.36 39.23
C ARG A 524 21.09 -22.01 40.05
N HIS A 525 19.82 -21.72 39.75
CA HIS A 525 18.69 -22.30 40.47
C HIS A 525 18.47 -23.79 40.17
N PHE A 526 19.02 -24.32 39.07
CA PHE A 526 19.07 -25.77 38.85
C PHE A 526 20.11 -26.46 39.75
N PHE A 527 21.12 -25.71 40.20
CA PHE A 527 22.29 -26.23 40.92
C PHE A 527 22.53 -25.51 42.25
N PRO A 528 21.55 -25.43 43.17
CA PRO A 528 21.64 -24.59 44.37
C PRO A 528 22.78 -24.98 45.32
N ASN A 529 23.18 -26.27 45.32
CA ASN A 529 24.22 -26.82 46.17
C ASN A 529 25.62 -26.83 45.52
N CYS A 530 25.73 -26.44 44.24
CA CYS A 530 27.00 -26.43 43.53
C CYS A 530 27.67 -25.06 43.68
N VAL A 531 28.84 -25.06 44.32
CA VAL A 531 29.64 -23.84 44.50
C VAL A 531 30.55 -23.66 43.29
N LYS A 532 30.68 -22.43 42.80
CA LYS A 532 31.65 -22.08 41.75
C LYS A 532 33.08 -22.45 42.16
N GLN A 533 33.86 -22.98 41.22
CA GLN A 533 35.25 -23.38 41.43
C GLN A 533 36.17 -22.50 40.57
N ARG A 534 37.47 -22.42 40.90
CA ARG A 534 38.43 -21.62 40.12
C ARG A 534 39.80 -22.27 40.05
N THR A 535 40.51 -22.03 38.95
CA THR A 535 41.92 -22.40 38.78
C THR A 535 42.84 -21.48 39.58
N LYS A 536 44.11 -21.87 39.68
CA LYS A 536 45.20 -20.98 40.06
C LYS A 536 45.44 -19.94 38.97
N VAL A 537 46.01 -18.81 39.40
CA VAL A 537 46.44 -17.71 38.54
C VAL A 537 47.75 -18.07 37.85
N GLN A 538 47.77 -17.99 36.52
CA GLN A 538 48.98 -18.16 35.72
C GLN A 538 49.57 -16.80 35.39
N LYS A 539 50.82 -16.56 35.74
CA LYS A 539 51.38 -15.20 35.69
C LYS A 539 52.00 -14.85 34.34
N LYS A 540 51.78 -13.62 33.87
CA LYS A 540 52.44 -12.99 32.71
C LYS A 540 52.41 -13.86 31.45
N THR A 541 51.24 -14.34 31.06
CA THR A 541 51.08 -15.22 29.90
C THR A 541 49.75 -14.99 29.18
N LEU A 542 49.78 -15.11 27.85
CA LEU A 542 48.59 -15.17 26.99
C LEU A 542 48.27 -16.60 26.53
N PHE A 543 49.07 -17.57 27.02
CA PHE A 543 48.96 -18.99 26.75
C PHE A 543 49.03 -19.77 28.08
N PRO A 544 48.10 -19.54 29.03
CA PRO A 544 48.16 -20.21 30.32
C PRO A 544 47.99 -21.72 30.18
N LEU A 545 48.84 -22.46 30.89
CA LEU A 545 48.66 -23.88 31.15
C LEU A 545 48.12 -24.02 32.58
N PHE A 546 46.88 -24.48 32.70
CA PHE A 546 46.22 -24.67 33.99
C PHE A 546 46.45 -26.09 34.50
N ASP A 547 46.12 -27.09 33.68
CA ASP A 547 46.16 -28.52 34.02
C ASP A 547 45.53 -28.84 35.40
N GLU A 548 44.34 -28.29 35.65
CA GLU A 548 43.60 -28.43 36.91
C GLU A 548 42.27 -29.17 36.70
N ALA A 549 41.99 -30.15 37.56
CA ALA A 549 40.79 -30.97 37.54
C ALA A 549 39.78 -30.55 38.61
N PHE A 550 38.50 -30.57 38.26
CA PHE A 550 37.38 -30.17 39.09
C PHE A 550 36.26 -31.21 39.04
N GLU A 551 35.49 -31.30 40.13
CA GLU A 551 34.38 -32.25 40.25
C GLU A 551 33.12 -31.53 40.76
N PHE A 552 31.99 -31.76 40.09
CA PHE A 552 30.68 -31.29 40.52
C PHE A 552 29.72 -32.48 40.71
N ARG A 553 29.00 -32.53 41.83
CA ARG A 553 27.98 -33.56 42.06
C ARG A 553 26.66 -33.12 41.43
N ILE A 554 26.22 -33.84 40.39
CA ILE A 554 24.97 -33.59 39.67
C ILE A 554 24.26 -34.90 39.36
N SER A 555 22.94 -34.95 39.55
CA SER A 555 22.14 -36.11 39.17
C SER A 555 22.03 -36.22 37.64
N SER A 556 21.76 -37.43 37.15
CA SER A 556 21.64 -37.70 35.70
C SER A 556 20.48 -36.92 35.06
N ASP A 557 19.40 -36.67 35.81
CA ASP A 557 18.26 -35.85 35.35
C ASP A 557 18.68 -34.41 35.03
N LEU A 558 19.57 -33.81 35.82
CA LEU A 558 20.05 -32.45 35.60
C LEU A 558 21.03 -32.34 34.43
N LEU A 559 21.73 -33.43 34.10
CA LEU A 559 22.63 -33.49 32.94
C LEU A 559 21.86 -33.30 31.62
N HIS A 560 20.68 -33.91 31.53
CA HIS A 560 19.83 -33.91 30.33
C HIS A 560 18.80 -32.78 30.29
N ARG A 561 18.77 -31.94 31.33
CA ARG A 561 17.80 -30.83 31.44
C ARG A 561 18.12 -29.75 30.42
N GLU A 562 17.11 -29.37 29.63
CA GLU A 562 17.22 -28.28 28.68
C GLU A 562 17.63 -26.96 29.38
N GLY A 563 18.59 -26.25 28.78
CA GLY A 563 19.13 -25.01 29.33
C GLY A 563 20.18 -25.18 30.42
N ALA A 564 20.47 -26.41 30.85
CA ALA A 564 21.58 -26.68 31.76
C ALA A 564 22.93 -26.68 31.03
N GLY A 565 23.90 -25.97 31.58
CA GLY A 565 25.24 -25.86 31.01
C GLY A 565 26.33 -25.52 32.03
N LEU A 566 27.57 -25.53 31.56
CA LEU A 566 28.72 -24.95 32.24
C LEU A 566 28.98 -23.56 31.67
N CYS A 567 29.32 -22.63 32.56
CA CYS A 567 29.84 -21.31 32.23
C CYS A 567 31.29 -21.24 32.72
N PHE A 568 32.20 -20.96 31.80
CA PHE A 568 33.61 -20.70 32.07
C PHE A 568 33.84 -19.20 31.93
N SER A 569 34.29 -18.52 32.97
CA SER A 569 34.69 -17.11 32.91
C SER A 569 36.21 -17.01 33.06
N VAL A 570 36.88 -16.57 32.00
CA VAL A 570 38.31 -16.26 32.01
C VAL A 570 38.48 -14.83 32.51
N MET A 571 39.31 -14.69 33.54
CA MET A 571 39.53 -13.46 34.26
C MET A 571 41.03 -13.20 34.37
N ASP A 572 41.42 -11.93 34.33
CA ASP A 572 42.77 -11.47 34.57
C ASP A 572 42.93 -11.03 36.03
N HIS A 573 43.94 -11.54 36.73
CA HIS A 573 44.15 -11.27 38.14
C HIS A 573 44.99 -10.02 38.39
N ASP A 574 44.34 -9.01 38.97
CA ASP A 574 44.99 -7.77 39.40
C ASP A 574 45.38 -7.79 40.88
N MET A 575 46.61 -7.38 41.19
CA MET A 575 47.08 -7.27 42.59
C MET A 575 46.58 -6.01 43.32
N VAL A 576 46.47 -4.89 42.60
CA VAL A 576 46.10 -3.57 43.17
C VAL A 576 44.64 -3.22 42.90
N THR A 577 44.09 -3.79 41.85
CA THR A 577 42.79 -3.44 41.29
C THR A 577 41.83 -4.64 41.28
N LYS A 578 40.64 -4.47 40.70
CA LYS A 578 39.69 -5.58 40.57
C LYS A 578 40.03 -6.33 39.30
N ASN A 579 40.04 -7.66 39.39
CA ASN A 579 40.23 -8.55 38.26
C ASN A 579 39.40 -8.15 37.03
N ASP A 580 40.02 -8.17 35.86
CA ASP A 580 39.41 -7.79 34.60
C ASP A 580 38.80 -9.00 33.88
N PHE A 581 37.65 -8.79 33.25
CA PHE A 581 36.97 -9.83 32.49
C PHE A 581 37.59 -9.98 31.10
N GLU A 582 38.07 -11.19 30.79
CA GLU A 582 38.77 -11.48 29.54
C GLU A 582 37.85 -12.15 28.51
N GLY A 583 36.97 -13.04 28.96
CA GLY A 583 35.94 -13.66 28.12
C GLY A 583 35.17 -14.75 28.85
N GLU A 584 34.04 -15.19 28.29
CA GLU A 584 33.29 -16.34 28.79
C GLU A 584 33.07 -17.39 27.69
N ALA A 585 32.88 -18.64 28.09
CA ALA A 585 32.48 -19.72 27.21
C ALA A 585 31.41 -20.59 27.89
N PHE A 586 30.53 -21.20 27.09
CA PHE A 586 29.48 -22.06 27.59
C PHE A 586 29.60 -23.49 27.05
N LEU A 587 29.13 -24.49 27.78
CA LEU A 587 29.04 -25.88 27.30
C LEU A 587 27.72 -26.50 27.78
N PRO A 588 26.80 -26.89 26.87
CA PRO A 588 25.59 -27.61 27.27
C PRO A 588 25.94 -28.91 27.99
N LEU A 589 25.27 -29.20 29.10
CA LEU A 589 25.54 -30.43 29.86
C LEU A 589 25.19 -31.69 29.05
N CYS A 590 24.15 -31.62 28.22
CA CYS A 590 23.74 -32.71 27.33
C CYS A 590 24.79 -33.07 26.26
N ASN A 591 25.79 -32.20 26.03
CA ASN A 591 26.89 -32.48 25.10
C ASN A 591 28.08 -33.19 25.78
N ILE A 592 28.01 -33.41 27.10
CA ILE A 592 29.09 -34.03 27.86
C ILE A 592 28.94 -35.56 27.80
N PRO A 593 29.98 -36.29 27.37
CA PRO A 593 29.92 -37.75 27.26
C PRO A 593 29.87 -38.42 28.64
N GLU A 594 29.15 -39.53 28.72
CA GLU A 594 29.17 -40.41 29.90
C GLU A 594 30.41 -41.32 29.86
N ALA A 595 31.14 -41.36 30.98
CA ALA A 595 32.29 -42.23 31.18
C ALA A 595 31.82 -43.65 31.56
N SER A 596 32.33 -44.65 30.84
CA SER A 596 31.95 -46.07 30.99
C SER A 596 32.83 -46.88 31.95
N SER A 597 33.89 -46.28 32.52
CA SER A 597 34.82 -46.96 33.45
C SER A 597 35.56 -45.98 34.37
N GLU A 598 36.02 -46.46 35.53
CA GLU A 598 36.69 -45.71 36.61
C GLU A 598 38.05 -45.06 36.23
N GLU A 599 38.57 -45.27 35.01
CA GLU A 599 39.78 -44.62 34.53
C GLU A 599 39.46 -43.43 33.61
N ASN A 600 39.75 -42.20 34.09
CA ASN A 600 39.64 -40.89 33.40
C ASN A 600 40.47 -40.74 32.10
N LYS A 601 40.85 -41.81 31.40
CA LYS A 601 41.81 -41.78 30.28
C LYS A 601 41.22 -41.37 28.92
N ASP A 602 39.91 -41.51 28.71
CA ASP A 602 39.26 -41.26 27.41
C ASP A 602 38.34 -40.01 27.38
N MET A 603 38.67 -38.96 28.13
CA MET A 603 37.92 -37.70 28.03
C MET A 603 38.26 -36.93 26.74
N LYS A 604 37.23 -36.65 25.93
CA LYS A 604 37.36 -35.89 24.69
C LYS A 604 37.77 -34.44 24.97
N LEU A 605 38.74 -33.95 24.19
CA LEU A 605 39.17 -32.56 24.23
C LEU A 605 38.13 -31.68 23.53
N ILE A 606 37.72 -30.60 24.21
CA ILE A 606 36.73 -29.63 23.77
C ILE A 606 37.41 -28.26 23.73
N GLU A 607 37.35 -27.61 22.57
CA GLU A 607 37.81 -26.24 22.40
C GLU A 607 36.61 -25.30 22.37
N LEU A 608 36.61 -24.31 23.25
CA LEU A 608 35.53 -23.33 23.38
C LEU A 608 36.08 -21.95 23.06
N CYS A 609 35.57 -21.35 21.98
CA CYS A 609 35.84 -19.95 21.66
C CYS A 609 35.27 -19.05 22.75
N LEU A 610 36.09 -18.13 23.26
CA LEU A 610 35.66 -17.13 24.23
C LEU A 610 34.82 -16.06 23.54
N MET A 611 33.79 -15.60 24.25
CA MET A 611 32.84 -14.61 23.78
C MET A 611 32.61 -13.54 24.84
N HIS A 612 32.21 -12.36 24.39
CA HIS A 612 31.78 -11.29 25.26
C HIS A 612 30.24 -11.22 25.32
N PRO A 613 29.68 -10.78 26.44
CA PRO A 613 28.24 -10.63 26.59
C PRO A 613 27.70 -9.41 25.83
N ASN A 614 26.47 -9.51 25.33
CA ASN A 614 25.77 -8.41 24.68
C ASN A 614 24.99 -7.58 25.73
N ASP A 615 25.40 -6.34 25.96
CA ASP A 615 24.76 -5.42 26.91
C ASP A 615 23.36 -4.95 26.47
N LYS A 616 23.00 -5.15 25.20
CA LYS A 616 21.66 -4.85 24.66
C LYS A 616 20.73 -6.06 24.66
N ASN A 617 21.08 -7.14 25.34
CA ASN A 617 20.23 -8.32 25.42
C ASN A 617 18.90 -7.98 26.14
N GLU A 618 17.78 -8.20 25.46
CA GLU A 618 16.43 -7.82 25.91
C GLU A 618 16.00 -8.55 27.18
N ILE A 619 16.46 -9.80 27.38
CA ILE A 619 16.17 -10.58 28.58
C ILE A 619 16.88 -9.96 29.80
N ILE A 620 18.14 -9.53 29.62
CA ILE A 620 18.88 -8.82 30.68
C ILE A 620 18.20 -7.50 31.01
N LEU A 621 17.74 -6.75 30.00
CA LEU A 621 17.03 -5.49 30.21
C LEU A 621 15.71 -5.70 30.95
N ALA A 622 14.94 -6.74 30.59
CA ALA A 622 13.71 -7.10 31.28
C ALA A 622 13.96 -7.49 32.74
N LEU A 623 14.98 -8.32 33.03
CA LEU A 623 15.39 -8.67 34.38
C LEU A 623 15.88 -7.46 35.18
N ALA A 624 16.66 -6.57 34.55
CA ALA A 624 17.19 -5.37 35.20
C ALA A 624 16.09 -4.37 35.58
N ALA A 625 15.03 -4.27 34.78
CA ALA A 625 13.88 -3.42 35.05
C ALA A 625 13.09 -3.86 36.29
N ARG A 626 13.16 -5.15 36.69
CA ARG A 626 12.42 -5.71 37.84
C ARG A 626 13.05 -5.30 39.18
N THR A 627 12.95 -4.03 39.53
CA THR A 627 13.46 -3.48 40.81
C THR A 627 12.77 -4.08 42.03
N TRP A 628 11.56 -4.61 41.84
CA TRP A 628 10.73 -5.26 42.86
C TRP A 628 11.09 -6.74 43.10
N ASP A 629 11.88 -7.37 42.22
CA ASP A 629 12.23 -8.79 42.30
C ASP A 629 13.69 -8.96 42.75
N LYS A 630 13.89 -9.57 43.92
CA LYS A 630 15.24 -9.77 44.49
C LYS A 630 16.09 -10.74 43.66
N ASP A 631 15.48 -11.81 43.14
CA ASP A 631 16.21 -12.84 42.39
C ASP A 631 16.68 -12.28 41.04
N ALA A 632 15.83 -11.46 40.39
CA ALA A 632 16.19 -10.77 39.16
C ALA A 632 17.35 -9.78 39.39
N GLN A 633 17.27 -8.97 40.45
CA GLN A 633 18.32 -8.00 40.79
C GLN A 633 19.62 -8.68 41.20
N GLU A 634 19.56 -9.79 41.93
CA GLU A 634 20.74 -10.59 42.29
C GLU A 634 21.39 -11.18 41.05
N PHE A 635 20.61 -11.75 40.13
CA PHE A 635 21.11 -12.28 38.86
C PHE A 635 21.82 -11.21 38.04
N VAL A 636 21.18 -10.06 37.81
CA VAL A 636 21.76 -8.93 37.05
C VAL A 636 23.01 -8.37 37.74
N LYS A 637 23.00 -8.26 39.08
CA LYS A 637 24.17 -7.82 39.85
C LYS A 637 25.34 -8.79 39.70
N ASN A 638 25.08 -10.10 39.76
CA ASN A 638 26.10 -11.14 39.58
C ASN A 638 26.68 -11.11 38.17
N LEU A 639 25.85 -10.95 37.14
CA LEU A 639 26.31 -10.73 35.76
C LEU A 639 27.19 -9.47 35.65
N LYS A 640 26.73 -8.33 36.17
CA LYS A 640 27.49 -7.08 36.16
C LYS A 640 28.82 -7.16 36.93
N HIS A 641 28.87 -7.96 37.99
CA HIS A 641 30.11 -8.15 38.75
C HIS A 641 31.14 -8.95 37.96
N ARG A 642 30.70 -9.96 37.20
CA ARG A 642 31.58 -10.78 36.36
C ARG A 642 32.18 -10.01 35.19
N ARG A 643 31.44 -9.03 34.65
CA ARG A 643 31.74 -8.37 33.36
C ARG A 643 32.51 -7.06 33.46
N ARG A 644 33.12 -6.73 34.60
CA ARG A 644 33.87 -5.48 34.71
C ARG A 644 35.23 -5.65 34.04
N CYS A 645 35.50 -4.84 33.02
CA CYS A 645 36.80 -4.69 32.38
C CYS A 645 37.17 -3.21 32.44
N LYS A 646 38.39 -2.88 32.86
CA LYS A 646 38.78 -1.49 33.12
C LYS A 646 38.97 -0.64 31.89
N THR A 647 39.60 -1.16 30.84
CA THR A 647 39.89 -0.41 29.61
C THR A 647 40.69 -1.33 28.72
N CYS A 648 40.23 -1.63 27.52
CA CYS A 648 41.17 -2.08 26.49
C CYS A 648 41.46 -0.92 25.54
N HIS A 649 42.74 -0.72 25.25
CA HIS A 649 43.20 0.27 24.28
C HIS A 649 43.23 -0.28 22.85
N THR A 650 42.61 -1.44 22.59
CA THR A 650 42.40 -1.96 21.24
C THR A 650 41.04 -1.50 20.70
N PRO A 651 40.93 -1.13 19.41
CA PRO A 651 39.68 -0.67 18.80
C PRO A 651 38.57 -1.72 18.72
N GLN A 652 38.73 -2.88 19.37
CA GLN A 652 37.81 -4.01 19.38
C GLN A 652 37.06 -4.21 20.73
N CYS A 653 37.35 -3.48 21.82
CA CYS A 653 36.49 -3.50 23.00
C CYS A 653 35.43 -2.41 22.97
N SER A 654 34.18 -2.83 23.03
CA SER A 654 33.03 -1.97 23.31
C SER A 654 32.71 -1.87 24.81
N CYS A 655 33.72 -1.92 25.69
CA CYS A 655 33.53 -1.75 27.14
C CYS A 655 33.53 -0.26 27.51
N LEU A 656 32.48 0.47 27.12
CA LEU A 656 32.20 1.79 27.69
C LEU A 656 31.46 1.63 29.03
N PRO A 657 31.73 2.47 30.04
CA PRO A 657 30.98 2.44 31.29
C PRO A 657 29.51 2.80 31.06
N PHE A 658 28.61 2.01 31.64
CA PHE A 658 27.18 2.29 31.77
C PHE A 658 26.94 3.75 32.21
N LYS A 659 26.41 4.59 31.32
CA LYS A 659 25.66 5.80 31.72
C LYS A 659 24.18 5.49 31.49
N PHE A 660 23.42 5.52 32.58
CA PHE A 660 21.95 5.49 32.56
C PHE A 660 21.40 6.76 31.92
#